data_AF-A0A1F5Q210-F1
#
_entry.id   AF-A0A1F5Q210-F1
#
_cell.length_a   1.000
_cell.length_b   1.000
_cell.length_c   1.000
_cell.angle_alpha   90.00
_cell.angle_beta   90.00
_cell.angle_gamma   90.00
#
_symmetry.space_group_name_H-M   'P 1'
#
loop_
_entity.id
_entity.type
_entity.pdbx_description
1 polymer ?
#
loop_
_entity_poly.entity_id
_entity_poly.type
_entity_poly.pdbx_seq_one_letter_code
_entity_poly.pdbx_strand_id
1 'polypeptide(L)'
;MYLKRLELHGFKSFAHKTVLDFDPGFTGIVGPNGSGKSNVADAVRWVMGEQSLKLLRGKRSEDVIFAGSDKKSKLSMAEVSLTFDNRDHKMPLEYSEVVITRQLFRNGDSEYLINHQKVRLLDIVDALIRSGFGAVNYTVIGQGTIDQLVIAGPAEIKNLIEEASGVKPYYLKREKTTRRLEQTEENLSRVADLLKEIEPRLRSLRRQAKRMAERELIANELSVLQKQYFGNQYFLLEAELSVVSKNLELKNSQTAKFEAEIKNFQTRVDREERQTEKSNDFLDILEKKLQSLEDSRFGLLEKLAEIRGLLKSQLPSGMDFMEFKNSFEAILDTLSLANIAEIKQKLKVLVADFGQVKKTELLTKQEALNQQLAEISREMEGQRKTKAKLIVEEKQKRTFLSNEEKQFRQKNTELTKLKDERNSILVEKVRIDTRLENLNKEVLEIFGEIPDFSDFKQAQTSPDLINKIAKLKHQLELAGGVDEATIKEYKETEERFDYLSSQSQDLSQASVDLRSVIDELDHVIKQQFDEAFSRISEKFSEYFRILFNGGRAQMSLLKATVNEELSEEEESETESKEQLDGIRPKKPASEIVGIEIRATPPGKKLTTITALSGGERAMTAIALLCSMLACYPSPFVVLDEVDAALDEANSIRFAKILGTLSHQTQFVTITHNRETMRQAHTLYGVTMDDRGMSKVLSIKLEKAEQLVE
;
A
#
# COMPACT_ATOMS: atom_id res chain seq x y z
N MET A 1 29.03 52.28 24.25
CA MET A 1 30.08 51.71 23.39
C MET A 1 31.00 52.82 22.94
N TYR A 2 32.32 52.62 23.02
CA TYR A 2 33.34 53.52 22.48
C TYR A 2 34.60 52.73 22.09
N LEU A 3 35.45 53.30 21.26
CA LEU A 3 36.75 52.74 20.90
C LEU A 3 37.71 52.91 22.07
N LYS A 4 38.16 51.81 22.67
CA LYS A 4 39.15 51.82 23.76
C LYS A 4 40.58 51.82 23.26
N ARG A 5 40.87 51.02 22.22
CA ARG A 5 42.25 50.79 21.78
C ARG A 5 42.33 50.44 20.31
N LEU A 6 43.38 50.93 19.66
CA LEU A 6 43.86 50.49 18.35
C LEU A 6 45.26 49.89 18.50
N GLU A 7 45.44 48.66 18.04
CA GLU A 7 46.74 47.99 17.96
C GLU A 7 47.13 47.81 16.49
N LEU A 8 48.36 48.20 16.15
CA LEU A 8 48.93 48.13 14.80
C LEU A 8 50.21 47.31 14.82
N HIS A 9 50.32 46.31 13.97
CA HIS A 9 51.54 45.52 13.84
C HIS A 9 51.82 45.17 12.38
N GLY A 10 52.93 45.66 11.84
CA GLY A 10 53.31 45.44 10.45
C GLY A 10 52.40 46.12 9.43
N PHE A 11 51.54 47.04 9.87
CA PHE A 11 50.60 47.77 9.02
C PHE A 11 51.23 49.06 8.49
N LYS A 12 51.38 49.15 7.16
CA LYS A 12 52.01 50.28 6.46
C LYS A 12 53.28 50.73 7.15
N SER A 13 53.40 52.00 7.57
CA SER A 13 54.59 52.54 8.23
C SER A 13 54.81 52.07 9.68
N PHE A 14 53.85 51.35 10.28
CA PHE A 14 53.92 50.84 11.66
C PHE A 14 54.51 49.43 11.71
N ALA A 15 55.84 49.34 11.60
CA ALA A 15 56.54 48.05 11.54
C ALA A 15 56.71 47.35 12.90
N HIS A 16 56.50 48.04 14.02
CA HIS A 16 56.51 47.46 15.37
C HIS A 16 55.11 47.55 15.97
N LYS A 17 54.81 46.68 16.94
CA LYS A 17 53.55 46.73 17.67
C LYS A 17 53.38 48.13 18.29
N THR A 18 52.37 48.84 17.83
CA THR A 18 52.04 50.21 18.24
C THR A 18 50.63 50.19 18.81
N VAL A 19 50.44 50.81 19.97
CA VAL A 19 49.16 50.82 20.68
C VAL A 19 48.74 52.27 20.90
N LEU A 20 47.49 52.59 20.56
CA LEU A 20 46.85 53.87 20.86
C LEU A 20 45.64 53.57 21.75
N ASP A 21 45.65 54.08 22.98
CA ASP A 21 44.52 53.98 23.91
C ASP A 21 43.67 55.26 23.82
N PHE A 22 42.37 55.11 23.59
CA PHE A 22 41.46 56.22 23.43
C PHE A 22 40.53 56.34 24.63
N ASP A 23 40.43 57.56 25.15
CA ASP A 23 39.41 57.93 26.12
C ASP A 23 38.14 58.41 25.38
N PRO A 24 36.95 58.35 26.00
CA PRO A 24 35.76 59.00 25.47
C PRO A 24 36.00 60.50 25.24
N GLY A 25 35.27 61.10 24.29
CA GLY A 25 35.42 62.50 23.91
C GLY A 25 36.31 62.66 22.68
N PHE A 26 37.15 63.69 22.67
CA PHE A 26 37.89 64.10 21.47
C PHE A 26 39.40 63.85 21.59
N THR A 27 39.93 62.98 20.72
CA THR A 27 41.37 62.71 20.53
C THR A 27 41.89 63.31 19.23
N GLY A 28 42.98 64.07 19.30
CA GLY A 28 43.69 64.61 18.13
C GLY A 28 44.95 63.81 17.80
N ILE A 29 45.20 63.52 16.53
CA ILE A 29 46.41 62.88 16.03
C ILE A 29 47.19 63.88 15.18
N VAL A 30 48.42 64.18 15.57
CA VAL A 30 49.24 65.27 15.01
C VAL A 30 50.65 64.79 14.67
N GLY A 31 51.39 65.55 13.86
CA GLY A 31 52.76 65.19 13.46
C GLY A 31 53.12 65.69 12.07
N PRO A 32 54.41 65.64 11.66
CA PRO A 32 54.86 66.19 10.38
C PRO A 32 54.30 65.41 9.18
N ASN A 33 54.33 66.04 7.99
CA ASN A 33 53.89 65.39 6.75
C ASN A 33 54.73 64.13 6.48
N GLY A 34 54.09 63.06 6.02
CA GLY A 34 54.75 61.78 5.79
C GLY A 34 55.04 60.94 7.02
N SER A 35 54.70 61.38 8.24
CA SER A 35 54.98 60.60 9.47
C SER A 35 54.12 59.35 9.66
N GLY A 36 53.08 59.17 8.85
CA GLY A 36 52.15 58.04 8.90
C GLY A 36 50.87 58.28 9.70
N LYS A 37 50.51 59.53 10.03
CA LYS A 37 49.27 59.87 10.74
C LYS A 37 48.03 59.27 10.08
N SER A 38 47.89 59.51 8.78
CA SER A 38 46.73 59.08 8.01
C SER A 38 46.67 57.55 7.84
N ASN A 39 47.80 56.84 8.02
CA ASN A 39 47.79 55.38 8.09
C ASN A 39 47.01 54.87 9.32
N VAL A 40 46.81 55.68 10.37
CA VAL A 40 45.96 55.35 11.51
C VAL A 40 44.49 55.26 11.07
N ALA A 41 44.00 56.25 10.31
CA ALA A 41 42.65 56.23 9.76
C ALA A 41 42.46 55.05 8.78
N ASP A 42 43.47 54.78 7.94
CA ASP A 42 43.44 53.63 7.03
C ASP A 42 43.37 52.30 7.79
N ALA A 43 44.06 52.19 8.93
CA ALA A 43 44.02 50.98 9.75
C ALA A 43 42.63 50.74 10.35
N VAL A 44 42.00 51.78 10.90
CA VAL A 44 40.63 51.71 11.43
C VAL A 44 39.65 51.34 10.32
N ARG A 45 39.75 51.99 9.14
CA ARG A 45 38.92 51.67 7.98
C ARG A 45 39.11 50.22 7.52
N TRP A 46 40.36 49.75 7.47
CA TRP A 46 40.71 48.41 6.99
C TRP A 46 40.16 47.29 7.88
N VAL A 47 40.31 47.40 9.19
CA VAL A 47 39.81 46.40 10.14
C VAL A 47 38.27 46.41 10.26
N MET A 48 37.63 47.55 10.01
CA MET A 48 36.16 47.65 9.91
C MET A 48 35.57 46.99 8.65
N GLY A 49 36.41 46.45 7.76
CA GLY A 49 35.96 45.63 6.64
C GLY A 49 36.05 46.27 5.26
N GLU A 50 36.72 47.43 5.13
CA GLU A 50 36.95 48.07 3.83
C GLU A 50 37.71 47.14 2.85
N GLN A 51 37.21 47.07 1.62
CA GLN A 51 37.79 46.28 0.54
C GLN A 51 38.38 47.13 -0.58
N SER A 52 38.00 48.42 -0.67
CA SER A 52 38.49 49.34 -1.68
C SER A 52 39.95 49.71 -1.45
N LEU A 53 40.83 49.21 -2.32
CA LEU A 53 42.26 49.53 -2.31
C LEU A 53 42.51 51.03 -2.52
N LYS A 54 41.66 51.70 -3.30
CA LYS A 54 41.72 53.14 -3.55
C LYS A 54 41.52 53.94 -2.26
N LEU A 55 40.54 53.56 -1.44
CA LEU A 55 40.26 54.22 -0.15
C LEU A 55 41.33 53.95 0.90
N LEU A 56 42.08 52.86 0.75
CA LEU A 56 43.24 52.52 1.58
C LEU A 56 44.55 53.05 1.02
N ARG A 57 44.54 53.90 -0.01
CA ARG A 57 45.76 54.47 -0.63
C ARG A 57 46.77 53.41 -1.07
N GLY A 58 46.30 52.26 -1.53
CA GLY A 58 47.11 51.15 -2.03
C GLY A 58 46.78 50.82 -3.49
N LYS A 59 47.71 50.14 -4.18
CA LYS A 59 47.49 49.59 -5.53
C LYS A 59 47.17 48.10 -5.47
N ARG A 60 47.74 47.39 -4.49
CA ARG A 60 47.52 45.96 -4.22
C ARG A 60 47.09 45.75 -2.77
N SER A 61 46.43 44.62 -2.51
CA SER A 61 46.05 44.21 -1.15
C SER A 61 47.25 44.16 -0.21
N GLU A 62 48.40 43.69 -0.68
CA GLU A 62 49.61 43.53 0.13
C GLU A 62 50.29 44.86 0.47
N ASP A 63 49.89 45.98 -0.13
CA ASP A 63 50.48 47.30 0.14
C ASP A 63 50.13 47.82 1.54
N VAL A 64 49.16 47.20 2.22
CA VAL A 64 48.90 47.46 3.65
C VAL A 64 49.96 46.83 4.56
N ILE A 65 50.79 45.91 4.04
CA ILE A 65 51.89 45.28 4.79
C ILE A 65 53.14 46.15 4.67
N PHE A 66 53.84 46.37 5.80
CA PHE A 66 55.09 47.13 5.82
C PHE A 66 56.07 46.62 4.75
N ALA A 67 56.36 47.50 3.80
CA ALA A 67 57.17 47.21 2.62
C ALA A 67 58.68 47.10 2.91
N GLY A 68 59.11 47.44 4.14
CA GLY A 68 60.52 47.57 4.50
C GLY A 68 60.99 49.02 4.46
N SER A 69 62.17 49.26 5.03
CA SER A 69 62.91 50.51 4.97
C SER A 69 64.40 50.20 4.81
N ASP A 70 65.24 51.21 4.61
CA ASP A 70 66.70 51.05 4.47
C ASP A 70 67.35 50.30 5.65
N LYS A 71 66.71 50.35 6.83
CA LYS A 71 67.21 49.76 8.08
C LYS A 71 66.36 48.59 8.59
N LYS A 72 65.26 48.22 7.92
CA LYS A 72 64.38 47.12 8.35
C LYS A 72 63.80 46.36 7.17
N SER A 73 63.94 45.04 7.19
CA SER A 73 63.35 44.18 6.16
C SER A 73 61.83 44.29 6.12
N LYS A 74 61.29 44.06 4.92
CA LYS A 74 59.84 43.91 4.71
C LYS A 74 59.25 42.84 5.64
N LEU A 75 58.04 43.07 6.15
CA LEU A 75 57.34 42.10 7.01
C LEU A 75 56.44 41.18 6.19
N SER A 76 56.12 40.00 6.72
CA SER A 76 55.28 38.98 6.07
C SER A 76 53.78 39.15 6.30
N MET A 77 53.40 39.95 7.30
CA MET A 77 52.02 40.09 7.75
C MET A 77 51.76 41.51 8.26
N ALA A 78 50.54 42.01 8.02
CA ALA A 78 49.96 43.13 8.73
C ALA A 78 48.81 42.65 9.62
N GLU A 79 48.72 43.20 10.83
CA GLU A 79 47.67 42.95 11.80
C GLU A 79 47.20 44.28 12.38
N VAL A 80 45.88 44.44 12.43
CA VAL A 80 45.23 45.57 13.08
C VAL A 80 44.11 45.05 13.97
N SER A 81 44.06 45.54 15.20
CA SER A 81 43.01 45.18 16.17
C SER A 81 42.34 46.44 16.74
N LEU A 82 41.01 46.48 16.73
CA LEU A 82 40.20 47.47 17.44
C LEU A 82 39.57 46.83 18.66
N THR A 83 39.71 47.47 19.81
CA THR A 83 39.06 47.06 21.06
C THR A 83 37.96 48.05 21.39
N PHE A 84 36.74 47.55 21.58
CA PHE A 84 35.56 48.32 21.93
C PHE A 84 35.08 48.02 23.34
N ASP A 85 34.68 49.06 24.06
CA ASP A 85 33.86 48.90 25.27
C ASP A 85 32.43 48.55 24.85
N ASN A 86 31.92 47.38 25.19
CA ASN A 86 30.58 46.93 24.84
C ASN A 86 29.70 46.66 26.07
N ARG A 87 29.93 47.38 27.19
CA ARG A 87 29.12 47.22 28.41
C ARG A 87 27.65 47.62 28.24
N ASP A 88 27.33 48.42 27.23
CA ASP A 88 25.96 48.76 26.85
C ASP A 88 25.33 47.73 25.90
N HIS A 89 26.05 46.66 25.54
CA HIS A 89 25.59 45.57 24.67
C HIS A 89 24.98 46.04 23.34
N LYS A 90 25.45 47.19 22.82
CA LYS A 90 25.03 47.70 21.50
C LYS A 90 25.50 46.78 20.39
N MET A 91 26.72 46.26 20.50
CA MET A 91 27.16 45.18 19.62
C MET A 91 26.52 43.87 20.12
N PRO A 92 25.88 43.08 19.23
CA PRO A 92 25.09 41.90 19.59
C PRO A 92 25.98 40.71 19.97
N LEU A 93 26.83 40.90 20.96
CA LEU A 93 27.79 39.96 21.52
C LEU A 93 27.71 40.05 23.06
N GLU A 94 27.83 38.91 23.73
CA GLU A 94 27.69 38.83 25.20
C GLU A 94 28.89 39.43 25.96
N TYR A 95 29.96 39.77 25.25
CA TYR A 95 31.19 40.28 25.86
C TYR A 95 31.08 41.77 26.16
N SER A 96 31.51 42.16 27.37
CA SER A 96 31.66 43.56 27.79
C SER A 96 32.79 44.31 27.08
N GLU A 97 33.71 43.57 26.45
CA GLU A 97 34.78 44.09 25.62
C GLU A 97 34.87 43.23 24.37
N VAL A 98 34.91 43.89 23.21
CA VAL A 98 34.95 43.22 21.90
C VAL A 98 36.19 43.67 21.15
N VAL A 99 37.00 42.69 20.72
CA VAL A 99 38.21 42.91 19.93
C VAL A 99 37.96 42.40 18.52
N ILE A 100 37.96 43.30 17.53
CA ILE A 100 37.89 42.96 16.11
C ILE A 100 39.31 43.05 15.54
N THR A 101 39.80 41.96 14.98
CA THR A 101 41.15 41.88 14.39
C THR A 101 41.08 41.46 12.93
N ARG A 102 41.89 42.12 12.10
CA ARG A 102 42.12 41.73 10.70
C ARG A 102 43.61 41.49 10.50
N GLN A 103 43.94 40.34 9.92
CA GLN A 103 45.29 39.97 9.53
C GLN A 103 45.35 39.78 8.01
N LEU A 104 46.44 40.20 7.38
CA LEU A 104 46.73 39.89 5.99
C LEU A 104 48.17 39.43 5.87
N PHE A 105 48.34 38.30 5.19
CA PHE A 105 49.61 37.68 4.90
C PHE A 105 50.03 37.98 3.45
N ARG A 106 51.34 37.98 3.19
CA ARG A 106 51.90 38.24 1.84
C ARG A 106 51.48 37.24 0.77
N ASN A 107 50.98 36.07 1.14
CA ASN A 107 50.41 35.08 0.22
C ASN A 107 48.99 35.48 -0.26
N GLY A 108 48.42 36.56 0.27
CA GLY A 108 47.07 37.05 -0.06
C GLY A 108 45.99 36.62 0.94
N ASP A 109 46.31 35.70 1.86
CA ASP A 109 45.34 35.21 2.84
C ASP A 109 44.98 36.30 3.84
N SER A 110 43.68 36.55 3.99
CA SER A 110 43.13 37.46 5.00
C SER A 110 42.41 36.67 6.09
N GLU A 111 42.73 36.93 7.35
CA GLU A 111 42.03 36.36 8.49
C GLU A 111 41.29 37.44 9.27
N TYR A 112 40.07 37.10 9.70
CA TYR A 112 39.17 37.97 10.43
C TYR A 112 38.87 37.31 11.77
N LEU A 113 39.06 38.04 12.87
CA LEU A 113 38.85 37.52 14.21
C LEU A 113 37.97 38.45 15.05
N ILE A 114 37.08 37.86 15.84
CA ILE A 114 36.37 38.53 16.93
C ILE A 114 36.77 37.82 18.22
N ASN A 115 37.32 38.54 19.20
CA ASN A 115 37.80 37.98 20.47
C ASN A 115 38.69 36.74 20.27
N HIS A 116 39.63 36.83 19.32
CA HIS A 116 40.57 35.76 18.92
C HIS A 116 39.94 34.52 18.26
N GLN A 117 38.63 34.52 17.97
CA GLN A 117 37.97 33.46 17.21
C GLN A 117 37.84 33.85 15.73
N LYS A 118 38.13 32.92 14.81
CA LYS A 118 38.02 33.16 13.36
C LYS A 118 36.56 33.28 12.94
N VAL A 119 36.25 34.32 12.19
CA VAL A 119 34.91 34.63 11.65
C VAL A 119 34.99 35.01 10.17
N ARG A 120 33.84 35.16 9.51
CA ARG A 120 33.79 35.71 8.14
C ARG A 120 33.74 37.23 8.19
N LEU A 121 34.20 37.89 7.13
CA LEU A 121 34.07 39.35 6.99
C LEU A 121 32.60 39.81 7.11
N LEU A 122 31.66 39.06 6.55
CA LEU A 122 30.23 39.33 6.65
C LEU A 122 29.75 39.40 8.11
N ASP A 123 30.31 38.58 9.00
CA ASP A 123 29.94 38.57 10.42
C ASP A 123 30.43 39.83 11.13
N ILE A 124 31.64 40.31 10.81
CA ILE A 124 32.17 41.59 11.31
C ILE A 124 31.30 42.76 10.82
N VAL A 125 30.98 42.78 9.53
CA VAL A 125 30.17 43.85 8.93
C VAL A 125 28.76 43.88 9.53
N ASP A 126 28.11 42.72 9.71
CA ASP A 126 26.79 42.64 10.35
C ASP A 126 26.83 43.10 11.82
N ALA A 127 27.85 42.69 12.58
CA ALA A 127 28.03 43.11 13.97
C ALA A 127 28.21 44.64 14.09
N LEU A 128 29.01 45.25 13.20
CA LEU A 128 29.21 46.69 13.15
C LEU A 128 27.91 47.44 12.81
N ILE A 129 27.20 47.04 11.75
CA ILE A 129 25.94 47.66 11.31
C ILE A 129 24.90 47.66 12.45
N ARG A 130 24.73 46.53 13.13
CA ARG A 130 23.76 46.39 14.23
C ARG A 130 24.12 47.22 15.45
N SER A 131 25.41 47.50 15.65
CA SER A 131 25.91 48.25 16.81
C SER A 131 25.83 49.77 16.68
N GLY A 132 25.30 50.26 15.55
CA GLY A 132 25.14 51.70 15.29
C GLY A 132 26.38 52.37 14.69
N PHE A 133 27.43 51.60 14.38
CA PHE A 133 28.38 52.01 13.36
C PHE A 133 27.64 51.87 12.03
N GLY A 134 27.08 52.97 11.52
CA GLY A 134 26.53 52.98 10.16
C GLY A 134 27.54 52.40 9.16
N ALA A 135 27.09 52.08 7.94
CA ALA A 135 28.01 51.57 6.92
C ALA A 135 29.25 52.47 6.84
N VAL A 136 30.41 51.82 6.73
CA VAL A 136 31.79 52.30 7.00
C VAL A 136 32.14 53.70 6.46
N ASN A 137 31.35 54.24 5.54
CA ASN A 137 31.62 55.41 4.70
C ASN A 137 31.61 56.77 5.42
N TYR A 138 30.80 56.99 6.46
CA TYR A 138 30.84 58.27 7.22
C TYR A 138 31.41 58.15 8.63
N THR A 139 31.69 56.92 9.10
CA THR A 139 32.38 56.66 10.37
C THR A 139 33.88 56.95 10.24
N VAL A 140 34.48 56.65 9.09
CA VAL A 140 35.88 56.99 8.79
C VAL A 140 35.95 57.85 7.54
N ILE A 141 36.23 59.13 7.72
CA ILE A 141 36.38 60.10 6.63
C ILE A 141 37.86 60.29 6.37
N GLY A 142 38.28 59.88 5.18
CA GLY A 142 39.65 59.96 4.73
C GLY A 142 39.98 61.33 4.15
N GLN A 143 41.27 61.62 4.01
CA GLN A 143 41.76 62.82 3.36
C GLN A 143 41.11 63.01 1.96
N GLY A 144 40.51 64.18 1.73
CA GLY A 144 39.86 64.52 0.45
C GLY A 144 38.58 63.75 0.12
N THR A 145 38.08 62.90 1.02
CA THR A 145 36.80 62.17 0.82
C THR A 145 35.58 62.96 1.27
N ILE A 146 35.77 64.00 2.10
CA ILE A 146 34.66 64.83 2.61
C ILE A 146 33.89 65.50 1.46
N ASP A 147 34.58 66.05 0.47
CA ASP A 147 33.95 66.67 -0.71
C ASP A 147 33.20 65.65 -1.58
N GLN A 148 33.66 64.39 -1.59
CA GLN A 148 33.07 63.33 -2.41
C GLN A 148 31.67 62.96 -1.94
N LEU A 149 31.37 63.06 -0.63
CA LEU A 149 30.04 62.77 -0.08
C LEU A 149 28.93 63.61 -0.73
N VAL A 150 29.26 64.80 -1.20
CA VAL A 150 28.28 65.74 -1.78
C VAL A 150 28.37 65.76 -3.32
N ILE A 151 29.53 65.42 -3.90
CA ILE A 151 29.72 65.30 -5.36
C ILE A 151 29.12 64.01 -5.93
N ALA A 152 29.10 62.96 -5.11
CA ALA A 152 28.45 61.67 -5.29
C ALA A 152 27.03 61.71 -5.91
N GLY A 153 26.31 62.81 -5.71
CA GLY A 153 25.01 63.07 -6.34
C GLY A 153 23.82 62.63 -5.49
N PRO A 154 22.59 62.90 -5.96
CA PRO A 154 21.39 62.79 -5.13
C PRO A 154 21.07 61.39 -4.61
N ALA A 155 21.40 60.35 -5.37
CA ALA A 155 21.13 58.96 -4.98
C ALA A 155 22.03 58.49 -3.82
N GLU A 156 23.31 58.89 -3.84
CA GLU A 156 24.24 58.54 -2.77
C GLU A 156 23.90 59.27 -1.47
N ILE A 157 23.45 60.53 -1.53
CA ILE A 157 22.95 61.27 -0.36
C ILE A 157 21.72 60.57 0.23
N LYS A 158 20.82 60.05 -0.61
CA LYS A 158 19.67 59.24 -0.15
C LYS A 158 20.16 57.99 0.60
N ASN A 159 21.10 57.25 0.01
CA ASN A 159 21.66 56.05 0.64
C ASN A 159 22.29 56.36 2.01
N LEU A 160 23.03 57.47 2.13
CA LEU A 160 23.63 57.90 3.40
C LEU A 160 22.56 58.14 4.48
N ILE A 161 21.44 58.78 4.12
CA ILE A 161 20.34 59.00 5.06
C ILE A 161 19.59 57.70 5.39
N GLU A 162 19.35 56.82 4.41
CA GLU A 162 18.77 55.48 4.65
C GLU A 162 19.62 54.63 5.60
N GLU A 163 20.94 54.75 5.49
CA GLU A 163 21.90 54.08 6.37
C GLU A 163 21.93 54.71 7.77
N ALA A 164 21.99 56.04 7.87
CA ALA A 164 21.99 56.74 9.15
C ALA A 164 20.68 56.54 9.93
N SER A 165 19.55 56.52 9.23
CA SER A 165 18.22 56.27 9.81
C SER A 165 18.00 54.82 10.24
N GLY A 166 18.87 53.89 9.84
CA GLY A 166 18.69 52.46 10.13
C GLY A 166 17.55 51.82 9.35
N VAL A 167 17.10 52.43 8.24
CA VAL A 167 16.00 51.93 7.42
C VAL A 167 16.46 50.83 6.45
N LYS A 168 17.77 50.81 6.10
CA LYS A 168 18.35 49.84 5.16
C LYS A 168 18.06 48.35 5.47
N PRO A 169 18.12 47.87 6.73
CA PRO A 169 17.75 46.49 7.07
C PRO A 169 16.29 46.16 6.74
N TYR A 170 15.37 47.13 6.85
CA TYR A 170 13.96 46.95 6.49
C TYR A 170 13.78 46.81 4.98
N TYR A 171 14.49 47.61 4.16
CA TYR A 171 14.52 47.42 2.71
C TYR A 171 15.00 46.01 2.31
N LEU A 172 16.08 45.53 2.93
CA LEU A 172 16.60 44.18 2.69
C LEU A 172 15.61 43.10 3.13
N LYS A 173 14.91 43.30 4.27
CA LYS A 173 13.88 42.39 4.74
C LYS A 173 12.66 42.39 3.81
N ARG A 174 12.27 43.55 3.29
CA ARG A 174 11.21 43.70 2.30
C ARG A 174 11.54 42.92 1.04
N GLU A 175 12.71 43.15 0.44
CA GLU A 175 13.15 42.44 -0.78
C GLU A 175 13.17 40.92 -0.59
N LYS A 176 13.66 40.42 0.56
CA LYS A 176 13.60 38.99 0.91
C LYS A 176 12.17 38.46 1.02
N THR A 177 11.26 39.26 1.57
CA THR A 177 9.84 38.89 1.73
C THR A 177 9.13 38.88 0.39
N THR A 178 9.41 39.86 -0.48
CA THR A 178 8.91 39.91 -1.86
C THR A 178 9.33 38.68 -2.66
N ARG A 179 10.61 38.28 -2.62
CA ARG A 179 11.07 37.05 -3.27
C ARG A 179 10.37 35.79 -2.76
N ARG A 180 10.08 35.73 -1.45
CA ARG A 180 9.31 34.61 -0.87
C ARG A 180 7.86 34.60 -1.34
N LEU A 181 7.24 35.77 -1.48
CA LEU A 181 5.90 35.91 -2.03
C LEU A 181 5.85 35.40 -3.47
N GLU A 182 6.76 35.86 -4.33
CA GLU A 182 6.86 35.41 -5.73
C GLU A 182 6.98 33.88 -5.83
N GLN A 183 7.84 33.27 -5.01
CA GLN A 183 7.99 31.80 -4.95
C GLN A 183 6.71 31.10 -4.47
N THR A 184 6.00 31.70 -3.51
CA THR A 184 4.75 31.13 -2.95
C THR A 184 3.63 31.18 -3.99
N GLU A 185 3.51 32.29 -4.72
CA GLU A 185 2.54 32.47 -5.81
C GLU A 185 2.82 31.50 -6.97
N GLU A 186 4.09 31.28 -7.32
CA GLU A 186 4.47 30.29 -8.33
C GLU A 186 4.09 28.86 -7.89
N ASN A 187 4.36 28.51 -6.63
CA ASN A 187 3.97 27.20 -6.08
C ASN A 187 2.45 27.02 -6.04
N LEU A 188 1.70 28.05 -5.67
CA LEU A 188 0.24 28.03 -5.66
C LEU A 188 -0.31 27.78 -7.08
N SER A 189 0.25 28.45 -8.09
CA SER A 189 -0.11 28.23 -9.50
C SER A 189 0.11 26.76 -9.91
N ARG A 190 1.27 26.18 -9.58
CA ARG A 190 1.57 24.77 -9.86
C ARG A 190 0.61 23.80 -9.17
N VAL A 191 0.26 24.05 -7.91
CA VAL A 191 -0.70 23.21 -7.17
C VAL A 191 -2.10 23.32 -7.78
N ALA A 192 -2.51 24.52 -8.19
CA ALA A 192 -3.79 24.74 -8.86
C ALA A 192 -3.88 23.97 -10.19
N ASP A 193 -2.81 23.94 -10.99
CA ASP A 193 -2.74 23.16 -12.21
C ASP A 193 -2.85 21.65 -11.96
N LEU A 194 -2.14 21.14 -10.94
CA LEU A 194 -2.23 19.73 -10.54
C LEU A 194 -3.64 19.35 -10.06
N LEU A 195 -4.29 20.21 -9.29
CA LEU A 195 -5.68 19.99 -8.86
C LEU A 195 -6.62 19.94 -10.07
N LYS A 196 -6.44 20.84 -11.04
CA LYS A 196 -7.23 20.90 -12.28
C LYS A 196 -7.03 19.66 -13.17
N GLU A 197 -5.85 19.04 -13.13
CA GLU A 197 -5.56 17.78 -13.82
C GLU A 197 -6.19 16.57 -13.11
N ILE A 198 -6.13 16.53 -11.77
CA ILE A 198 -6.62 15.38 -10.97
C ILE A 198 -8.15 15.37 -10.88
N GLU A 199 -8.80 16.53 -10.81
CA GLU A 199 -10.24 16.64 -10.55
C GLU A 199 -11.12 15.85 -11.55
N PRO A 200 -10.92 15.93 -12.89
CA PRO A 200 -11.71 15.15 -13.84
C PRO A 200 -11.52 13.64 -13.67
N ARG A 201 -10.28 13.19 -13.41
CA ARG A 201 -9.95 11.78 -13.18
C ARG A 201 -10.63 11.27 -11.90
N LEU A 202 -10.55 12.03 -10.81
CA LEU A 202 -11.20 11.71 -9.54
C LEU A 202 -12.72 11.60 -9.70
N ARG A 203 -13.37 12.52 -10.42
CA ARG A 203 -14.82 12.45 -10.71
C ARG A 203 -15.20 11.17 -11.46
N SER A 204 -14.39 10.74 -12.41
CA SER A 204 -14.60 9.48 -13.15
C SER A 204 -14.43 8.26 -12.24
N LEU A 205 -13.32 8.18 -11.51
CA LEU A 205 -13.01 7.11 -10.56
C LEU A 205 -14.07 6.97 -9.48
N ARG A 206 -14.59 8.10 -8.96
CA ARG A 206 -15.69 8.11 -7.98
C ARG A 206 -16.95 7.44 -8.50
N ARG A 207 -17.31 7.70 -9.77
CA ARG A 207 -18.48 7.05 -10.40
C ARG A 207 -18.25 5.56 -10.58
N GLN A 208 -17.04 5.14 -10.95
CA GLN A 208 -16.68 3.73 -11.10
C GLN A 208 -16.72 3.01 -9.74
N ALA A 209 -16.08 3.58 -8.71
CA ALA A 209 -16.09 3.05 -7.35
C ALA A 209 -17.52 2.92 -6.78
N LYS A 210 -18.37 3.92 -6.99
CA LYS A 210 -19.78 3.86 -6.58
C LYS A 210 -20.54 2.70 -7.25
N ARG A 211 -20.37 2.53 -8.56
CA ARG A 211 -20.98 1.41 -9.30
C ARG A 211 -20.49 0.05 -8.81
N MET A 212 -19.21 -0.06 -8.44
CA MET A 212 -18.66 -1.30 -7.88
C MET A 212 -19.23 -1.60 -6.49
N ALA A 213 -19.36 -0.60 -5.63
CA ALA A 213 -19.98 -0.77 -4.31
C ALA A 213 -21.46 -1.20 -4.42
N GLU A 214 -22.22 -0.59 -5.33
CA GLU A 214 -23.60 -1.00 -5.62
C GLU A 214 -23.65 -2.45 -6.12
N ARG A 215 -22.70 -2.86 -6.96
CA ARG A 215 -22.60 -4.23 -7.44
C ARG A 215 -22.32 -5.24 -6.32
N GLU A 216 -21.41 -4.92 -5.40
CA GLU A 216 -21.07 -5.81 -4.28
C GLU A 216 -22.31 -6.11 -3.41
N LEU A 217 -23.15 -5.09 -3.17
CA LEU A 217 -24.44 -5.26 -2.51
C LEU A 217 -25.37 -6.20 -3.28
N ILE A 218 -25.49 -6.02 -4.60
CA ILE A 218 -26.30 -6.88 -5.48
C ILE A 218 -25.76 -8.32 -5.49
N ALA A 219 -24.44 -8.51 -5.52
CA ALA A 219 -23.79 -9.83 -5.48
C ALA A 219 -24.05 -10.56 -4.17
N ASN A 220 -23.97 -9.85 -3.05
CA ASN A 220 -24.28 -10.41 -1.73
C ASN A 220 -25.77 -10.77 -1.62
N GLU A 221 -26.68 -9.91 -2.09
CA GLU A 221 -28.12 -10.22 -2.12
C GLU A 221 -28.42 -11.44 -3.01
N LEU A 222 -27.80 -11.52 -4.18
CA LEU A 222 -27.93 -12.66 -5.09
C LEU A 222 -27.44 -13.96 -4.43
N SER A 223 -26.26 -13.92 -3.78
CA SER A 223 -25.67 -15.09 -3.12
C SER A 223 -26.59 -15.64 -2.02
N VAL A 224 -27.16 -14.77 -1.19
CA VAL A 224 -28.12 -15.18 -0.14
C VAL A 224 -29.37 -15.83 -0.75
N LEU A 225 -29.96 -15.22 -1.78
CA LEU A 225 -31.15 -15.77 -2.44
C LEU A 225 -30.87 -17.10 -3.15
N GLN A 226 -29.70 -17.23 -3.80
CA GLN A 226 -29.29 -18.49 -4.43
C GLN A 226 -29.08 -19.59 -3.39
N LYS A 227 -28.43 -19.30 -2.24
CA LYS A 227 -28.29 -20.25 -1.13
C LYS A 227 -29.65 -20.70 -0.59
N GLN A 228 -30.60 -19.77 -0.46
CA GLN A 228 -31.99 -20.11 -0.10
C GLN A 228 -32.65 -21.05 -1.12
N TYR A 229 -32.50 -20.75 -2.41
CA TYR A 229 -33.08 -21.56 -3.50
C TYR A 229 -32.49 -22.98 -3.54
N PHE A 230 -31.15 -23.10 -3.61
CA PHE A 230 -30.47 -24.39 -3.70
C PHE A 230 -30.59 -25.19 -2.40
N GLY A 231 -30.55 -24.53 -1.25
CA GLY A 231 -30.74 -25.18 0.05
C GLY A 231 -32.12 -25.85 0.16
N ASN A 232 -33.19 -25.18 -0.26
CA ASN A 232 -34.51 -25.79 -0.25
C ASN A 232 -34.61 -26.99 -1.21
N GLN A 233 -34.10 -26.87 -2.44
CA GLN A 233 -34.08 -27.98 -3.40
C GLN A 233 -33.29 -29.19 -2.86
N TYR A 234 -32.16 -28.93 -2.19
CA TYR A 234 -31.34 -29.97 -1.58
C TYR A 234 -32.12 -30.74 -0.50
N PHE A 235 -32.74 -30.04 0.45
CA PHE A 235 -33.49 -30.71 1.52
C PHE A 235 -34.75 -31.43 1.03
N LEU A 236 -35.41 -30.94 -0.02
CA LEU A 236 -36.53 -31.64 -0.63
C LEU A 236 -36.07 -32.97 -1.22
N LEU A 237 -34.99 -32.98 -2.00
CA LEU A 237 -34.42 -34.21 -2.57
C LEU A 237 -33.86 -35.14 -1.49
N GLU A 238 -33.23 -34.61 -0.44
CA GLU A 238 -32.73 -35.40 0.69
C GLU A 238 -33.90 -36.08 1.44
N ALA A 239 -35.00 -35.37 1.66
CA ALA A 239 -36.21 -35.91 2.27
C ALA A 239 -36.85 -37.01 1.41
N GLU A 240 -36.98 -36.77 0.09
CA GLU A 240 -37.45 -37.78 -0.87
C GLU A 240 -36.56 -39.03 -0.86
N LEU A 241 -35.24 -38.85 -0.89
CA LEU A 241 -34.26 -39.94 -0.86
C LEU A 241 -34.33 -40.72 0.47
N SER A 242 -34.51 -40.04 1.59
CA SER A 242 -34.70 -40.68 2.92
C SER A 242 -35.94 -41.57 2.96
N VAL A 243 -37.05 -41.14 2.34
CA VAL A 243 -38.29 -41.94 2.27
C VAL A 243 -38.10 -43.15 1.36
N VAL A 244 -37.54 -42.95 0.17
CA VAL A 244 -37.32 -44.01 -0.82
C VAL A 244 -36.31 -45.04 -0.31
N SER A 245 -35.23 -44.61 0.34
CA SER A 245 -34.23 -45.51 0.92
C SER A 245 -34.80 -46.40 2.02
N LYS A 246 -35.61 -45.85 2.95
CA LYS A 246 -36.33 -46.65 3.96
C LYS A 246 -37.27 -47.67 3.34
N ASN A 247 -38.02 -47.29 2.30
CA ASN A 247 -38.92 -48.20 1.59
C ASN A 247 -38.15 -49.34 0.90
N LEU A 248 -37.00 -49.02 0.29
CA LEU A 248 -36.12 -50.00 -0.36
C LEU A 248 -35.54 -51.00 0.66
N GLU A 249 -35.09 -50.54 1.84
CA GLU A 249 -34.62 -51.40 2.92
C GLU A 249 -35.70 -52.38 3.39
N LEU A 250 -36.92 -51.89 3.58
CA LEU A 250 -38.06 -52.71 3.99
C LEU A 250 -38.37 -53.80 2.95
N LYS A 251 -38.38 -53.44 1.66
CA LYS A 251 -38.60 -54.39 0.57
C LYS A 251 -37.45 -55.39 0.41
N ASN A 252 -36.19 -54.96 0.57
CA ASN A 252 -35.03 -55.85 0.57
C ASN A 252 -35.12 -56.91 1.69
N SER A 253 -35.50 -56.49 2.90
CA SER A 253 -35.72 -57.43 4.02
C SER A 253 -36.82 -58.44 3.72
N GLN A 254 -37.94 -58.00 3.12
CA GLN A 254 -39.03 -58.89 2.70
C GLN A 254 -38.57 -59.87 1.61
N THR A 255 -37.88 -59.40 0.56
CA THR A 255 -37.36 -60.27 -0.51
C THR A 255 -36.43 -61.35 0.06
N ALA A 256 -35.51 -60.99 0.96
CA ALA A 256 -34.58 -61.93 1.57
C ALA A 256 -35.27 -63.02 2.39
N LYS A 257 -36.35 -62.68 3.12
CA LYS A 257 -37.16 -63.66 3.87
C LYS A 257 -37.83 -64.67 2.93
N PHE A 258 -38.49 -64.20 1.86
CA PHE A 258 -39.15 -65.08 0.89
C PHE A 258 -38.16 -65.95 0.10
N GLU A 259 -36.98 -65.42 -0.25
CA GLU A 259 -35.92 -66.22 -0.90
C GLU A 259 -35.41 -67.35 0.01
N ALA A 260 -35.23 -67.09 1.31
CA ALA A 260 -34.86 -68.12 2.27
C ALA A 260 -35.95 -69.19 2.43
N GLU A 261 -37.22 -68.79 2.48
CA GLU A 261 -38.34 -69.71 2.53
C GLU A 261 -38.42 -70.59 1.28
N ILE A 262 -38.32 -70.01 0.08
CA ILE A 262 -38.34 -70.73 -1.20
C ILE A 262 -37.19 -71.74 -1.28
N LYS A 263 -35.99 -71.36 -0.83
CA LYS A 263 -34.85 -72.28 -0.75
C LYS A 263 -35.13 -73.47 0.18
N ASN A 264 -35.75 -73.23 1.32
CA ASN A 264 -36.17 -74.31 2.23
C ASN A 264 -37.23 -75.21 1.58
N PHE A 265 -38.21 -74.64 0.85
CA PHE A 265 -39.20 -75.41 0.11
C PHE A 265 -38.57 -76.31 -0.97
N GLN A 266 -37.64 -75.78 -1.77
CA GLN A 266 -36.92 -76.58 -2.79
C GLN A 266 -36.23 -77.79 -2.16
N THR A 267 -35.51 -77.59 -1.06
CA THR A 267 -34.84 -78.71 -0.37
C THR A 267 -35.81 -79.76 0.18
N ARG A 268 -37.04 -79.38 0.54
CA ARG A 268 -38.08 -80.30 1.02
C ARG A 268 -38.70 -81.08 -0.14
N VAL A 269 -39.02 -80.42 -1.25
CA VAL A 269 -39.59 -81.06 -2.45
C VAL A 269 -38.60 -82.05 -3.06
N ASP A 270 -37.33 -81.65 -3.27
CA ASP A 270 -36.28 -82.52 -3.82
C ASP A 270 -36.08 -83.80 -2.98
N ARG A 271 -36.25 -83.70 -1.65
CA ARG A 271 -36.10 -84.84 -0.74
C ARG A 271 -37.25 -85.82 -0.86
N GLU A 272 -38.47 -85.34 -1.04
CA GLU A 272 -39.66 -86.18 -1.21
C GLU A 272 -39.73 -86.79 -2.60
N GLU A 273 -39.41 -86.04 -3.67
CA GLU A 273 -39.36 -86.56 -5.06
C GLU A 273 -38.46 -87.78 -5.17
N ARG A 274 -37.23 -87.71 -4.63
CA ARG A 274 -36.28 -88.84 -4.56
C ARG A 274 -36.81 -90.06 -3.80
N GLN A 275 -37.71 -89.88 -2.84
CA GLN A 275 -38.35 -91.00 -2.14
C GLN A 275 -39.49 -91.61 -2.96
N THR A 276 -40.23 -90.80 -3.71
CA THR A 276 -41.29 -91.25 -4.62
C THR A 276 -40.73 -92.05 -5.79
N GLU A 277 -39.62 -91.63 -6.41
CA GLU A 277 -38.94 -92.37 -7.48
C GLU A 277 -38.53 -93.78 -7.02
N LYS A 278 -37.86 -93.88 -5.86
CA LYS A 278 -37.49 -95.18 -5.26
C LYS A 278 -38.69 -96.09 -4.98
N SER A 279 -39.83 -95.50 -4.62
CA SER A 279 -41.07 -96.25 -4.36
C SER A 279 -41.70 -96.76 -5.66
N ASN A 280 -41.64 -95.98 -6.74
CA ASN A 280 -42.13 -96.36 -8.07
C ASN A 280 -41.27 -97.45 -8.72
N ASP A 281 -39.94 -97.36 -8.61
CA ASP A 281 -39.03 -98.41 -9.09
C ASP A 281 -39.32 -99.75 -8.39
N PHE A 282 -39.58 -99.70 -7.08
CA PHE A 282 -39.94 -100.89 -6.31
C PHE A 282 -41.31 -101.46 -6.72
N LEU A 283 -42.30 -100.61 -7.04
CA LEU A 283 -43.59 -101.04 -7.56
C LEU A 283 -43.46 -101.75 -8.93
N ASP A 284 -42.64 -101.23 -9.85
CA ASP A 284 -42.41 -101.85 -11.17
C ASP A 284 -41.73 -103.22 -11.07
N ILE A 285 -40.75 -103.36 -10.18
CA ILE A 285 -40.12 -104.65 -9.87
C ILE A 285 -41.15 -105.66 -9.34
N LEU A 286 -42.05 -105.19 -8.46
CA LEU A 286 -43.07 -106.02 -7.83
C LEU A 286 -44.17 -106.44 -8.82
N GLU A 287 -44.52 -105.57 -9.79
CA GLU A 287 -45.40 -105.90 -10.91
C GLU A 287 -44.80 -106.96 -11.84
N LYS A 288 -43.55 -106.79 -12.26
CA LYS A 288 -42.83 -107.79 -13.07
C LYS A 288 -42.77 -109.15 -12.37
N LYS A 289 -42.56 -109.16 -11.05
CA LYS A 289 -42.54 -110.39 -10.26
C LYS A 289 -43.93 -111.06 -10.21
N LEU A 290 -45.00 -110.29 -10.02
CA LEU A 290 -46.38 -110.82 -10.07
C LEU A 290 -46.73 -111.40 -11.45
N GLN A 291 -46.35 -110.72 -12.53
CA GLN A 291 -46.53 -111.20 -13.91
C GLN A 291 -45.84 -112.57 -14.11
N SER A 292 -44.59 -112.69 -13.69
CA SER A 292 -43.83 -113.95 -13.83
C SER A 292 -44.42 -115.11 -13.04
N LEU A 293 -45.04 -114.84 -11.89
CA LEU A 293 -45.76 -115.83 -11.09
C LEU A 293 -47.10 -116.22 -11.74
N GLU A 294 -47.79 -115.27 -12.39
CA GLU A 294 -49.01 -115.54 -13.16
C GLU A 294 -48.73 -116.41 -14.39
N ASP A 295 -47.66 -116.11 -15.14
CA ASP A 295 -47.21 -116.91 -16.28
C ASP A 295 -46.82 -118.34 -15.86
N SER A 296 -46.07 -118.46 -14.75
CA SER A 296 -45.70 -119.75 -14.17
C SER A 296 -46.91 -120.57 -13.75
N ARG A 297 -47.93 -119.93 -13.15
CA ARG A 297 -49.19 -120.57 -12.79
C ARG A 297 -49.95 -121.06 -14.03
N PHE A 298 -49.98 -120.26 -15.10
CA PHE A 298 -50.65 -120.62 -16.35
C PHE A 298 -49.99 -121.84 -17.01
N GLY A 299 -48.66 -121.85 -17.10
CA GLY A 299 -47.91 -122.98 -17.66
C GLY A 299 -48.06 -124.29 -16.87
N LEU A 300 -48.23 -124.22 -15.54
CA LEU A 300 -48.55 -125.41 -14.73
C LEU A 300 -49.98 -125.91 -14.96
N LEU A 301 -50.95 -125.02 -15.15
CA LEU A 301 -52.34 -125.40 -15.47
C LEU A 301 -52.43 -126.10 -16.83
N GLU A 302 -51.68 -125.64 -17.83
CA GLU A 302 -51.61 -126.23 -19.16
C GLU A 302 -51.04 -127.66 -19.12
N LYS A 303 -49.93 -127.86 -18.41
CA LYS A 303 -49.35 -129.20 -18.16
C LYS A 303 -50.32 -130.14 -17.43
N LEU A 304 -51.12 -129.61 -16.51
CA LEU A 304 -52.12 -130.39 -15.79
C LEU A 304 -53.29 -130.79 -16.71
N ALA A 305 -53.68 -129.92 -17.65
CA ALA A 305 -54.70 -130.20 -18.65
C ALA A 305 -54.25 -131.29 -19.63
N GLU A 306 -53.00 -131.28 -20.09
CA GLU A 306 -52.42 -132.33 -20.95
C GLU A 306 -52.47 -133.72 -20.29
N ILE A 307 -52.04 -133.82 -19.03
CA ILE A 307 -52.05 -135.09 -18.27
C ILE A 307 -53.49 -135.61 -18.09
N ARG A 308 -54.47 -134.70 -17.85
CA ARG A 308 -55.89 -135.07 -17.78
C ARG A 308 -56.45 -135.55 -19.12
N GLY A 309 -55.97 -135.01 -20.24
CA GLY A 309 -56.35 -135.43 -21.59
C GLY A 309 -55.87 -136.83 -21.93
N LEU A 310 -54.61 -137.15 -21.61
CA LEU A 310 -54.01 -138.47 -21.84
C LEU A 310 -54.69 -139.60 -21.04
N LEU A 311 -55.19 -139.30 -19.83
CA LEU A 311 -55.95 -140.23 -18.99
C LEU A 311 -57.31 -140.63 -19.59
N LYS A 312 -57.87 -139.87 -20.55
CA LYS A 312 -59.18 -140.12 -21.17
C LYS A 312 -59.12 -140.91 -22.50
N SER A 313 -57.98 -140.99 -23.17
CA SER A 313 -57.88 -141.43 -24.58
C SER A 313 -57.52 -142.92 -24.81
N GLN A 314 -57.34 -143.76 -23.78
CA GLN A 314 -56.96 -145.18 -23.91
C GLN A 314 -58.05 -146.17 -23.44
N LEU A 315 -59.22 -146.15 -24.09
CA LEU A 315 -60.27 -147.18 -23.98
C LEU A 315 -60.96 -147.40 -25.35
N PRO A 316 -60.68 -148.51 -26.05
CA PRO A 316 -61.55 -149.04 -27.10
C PRO A 316 -62.10 -150.43 -26.73
N SER A 317 -63.43 -150.55 -26.66
CA SER A 317 -64.18 -151.80 -26.86
C SER A 317 -65.03 -151.55 -28.11
N GLY A 318 -64.85 -152.21 -29.26
CA GLY A 318 -64.58 -153.63 -29.43
C GLY A 318 -65.86 -154.28 -29.95
N MET A 319 -66.16 -154.11 -31.23
CA MET A 319 -67.08 -154.99 -31.95
C MET A 319 -66.25 -156.07 -32.67
N ASP A 320 -66.78 -157.29 -32.60
CA ASP A 320 -66.34 -158.53 -33.26
C ASP A 320 -65.30 -159.48 -32.62
N PHE A 321 -65.38 -159.64 -31.30
CA PHE A 321 -64.88 -160.87 -30.63
C PHE A 321 -65.76 -162.12 -30.94
N MET A 322 -66.94 -161.92 -31.55
CA MET A 322 -67.90 -162.98 -31.87
C MET A 322 -67.58 -163.64 -33.22
N GLU A 323 -67.17 -162.88 -34.26
CA GLU A 323 -66.69 -163.44 -35.54
C GLU A 323 -65.39 -164.26 -35.40
N PHE A 324 -64.51 -163.90 -34.47
CA PHE A 324 -63.29 -164.67 -34.21
C PHE A 324 -63.56 -166.01 -33.51
N LYS A 325 -64.60 -166.08 -32.65
CA LYS A 325 -64.97 -167.33 -31.96
C LYS A 325 -65.58 -168.36 -32.92
N ASN A 326 -66.44 -167.93 -33.84
CA ASN A 326 -67.20 -168.82 -34.73
C ASN A 326 -66.33 -169.38 -35.88
N SER A 327 -65.34 -168.62 -36.37
CA SER A 327 -64.38 -169.11 -37.38
C SER A 327 -63.34 -170.08 -36.77
N PHE A 328 -63.07 -169.99 -35.47
CA PHE A 328 -62.15 -170.87 -34.75
C PHE A 328 -62.79 -172.21 -34.32
N GLU A 329 -64.10 -172.24 -34.06
CA GLU A 329 -64.85 -173.48 -33.75
C GLU A 329 -65.04 -174.38 -35.00
N ALA A 330 -65.18 -173.80 -36.21
CA ALA A 330 -65.32 -174.55 -37.47
C ALA A 330 -64.02 -175.23 -37.95
N ILE A 331 -62.85 -174.74 -37.55
CA ILE A 331 -61.54 -175.33 -37.89
C ILE A 331 -61.14 -176.43 -36.88
N LEU A 332 -61.71 -176.39 -35.66
CA LEU A 332 -61.45 -177.40 -34.61
C LEU A 332 -62.13 -178.75 -34.87
N ASP A 333 -63.24 -178.78 -35.61
CA ASP A 333 -63.96 -180.03 -35.94
C ASP A 333 -63.39 -180.80 -37.15
N THR A 334 -62.45 -180.21 -37.90
CA THR A 334 -61.82 -180.85 -39.06
C THR A 334 -60.51 -181.59 -38.75
N LEU A 335 -60.06 -181.64 -37.49
CA LEU A 335 -58.82 -182.29 -37.10
C LEU A 335 -59.04 -183.45 -36.11
N SER A 336 -58.92 -184.66 -36.65
CA SER A 336 -58.97 -185.93 -35.93
C SER A 336 -57.79 -186.11 -34.95
N LEU A 337 -58.13 -186.51 -33.71
CA LEU A 337 -57.39 -187.33 -32.73
C LEU A 337 -55.85 -187.39 -32.83
N ALA A 338 -55.17 -186.40 -32.24
CA ALA A 338 -54.02 -186.57 -31.32
C ALA A 338 -53.52 -185.19 -30.82
N ASN A 339 -53.48 -184.98 -29.50
CA ASN A 339 -52.79 -183.86 -28.78
C ASN A 339 -53.43 -182.44 -28.74
N ILE A 340 -54.77 -182.34 -28.61
CA ILE A 340 -55.50 -181.06 -28.48
C ILE A 340 -55.44 -180.39 -27.07
N ALA A 341 -55.01 -181.09 -26.02
CA ALA A 341 -55.04 -180.55 -24.65
C ALA A 341 -53.92 -179.53 -24.35
N GLU A 342 -52.73 -179.70 -24.93
CA GLU A 342 -51.53 -178.91 -24.56
C GLU A 342 -51.50 -177.51 -25.20
N ILE A 343 -52.09 -177.38 -26.39
CA ILE A 343 -52.11 -176.12 -27.16
C ILE A 343 -53.15 -175.13 -26.61
N LYS A 344 -54.24 -175.63 -26.00
CA LYS A 344 -55.30 -174.81 -25.41
C LYS A 344 -54.85 -174.07 -24.13
N GLN A 345 -53.86 -174.60 -23.41
CA GLN A 345 -53.39 -174.03 -22.14
C GLN A 345 -52.37 -172.90 -22.34
N LYS A 346 -51.49 -172.99 -23.35
CA LYS A 346 -50.51 -171.92 -23.66
C LYS A 346 -51.17 -170.64 -24.20
N LEU A 347 -52.30 -170.76 -24.91
CA LEU A 347 -53.03 -169.62 -25.45
C LEU A 347 -53.80 -168.81 -24.39
N LYS A 348 -54.11 -169.39 -23.23
CA LYS A 348 -54.82 -168.69 -22.14
C LYS A 348 -53.92 -167.74 -21.36
N VAL A 349 -52.62 -168.00 -21.28
CA VAL A 349 -51.67 -167.22 -20.47
C VAL A 349 -51.26 -165.92 -21.16
N LEU A 350 -51.20 -165.89 -22.50
CA LEU A 350 -50.75 -164.70 -23.25
C LEU A 350 -51.77 -163.54 -23.29
N VAL A 351 -53.02 -163.78 -22.94
CA VAL A 351 -54.11 -162.76 -23.00
C VAL A 351 -54.20 -161.94 -21.70
N ALA A 352 -53.55 -162.35 -20.61
CA ALA A 352 -53.68 -161.69 -19.30
C ALA A 352 -52.69 -160.53 -19.05
N ASP A 353 -51.55 -160.46 -19.77
CA ASP A 353 -50.42 -159.58 -19.39
C ASP A 353 -50.39 -158.18 -20.03
N PHE A 354 -51.34 -157.80 -20.90
CA PHE A 354 -51.17 -156.62 -21.77
C PHE A 354 -51.91 -155.32 -21.36
N GLY A 355 -52.07 -155.00 -20.05
CA GLY A 355 -52.91 -153.83 -19.65
C GLY A 355 -52.53 -152.95 -18.45
N GLN A 356 -51.67 -153.33 -17.50
CA GLN A 356 -51.61 -152.63 -16.19
C GLN A 356 -50.45 -151.63 -15.94
N VAL A 357 -49.36 -151.63 -16.72
CA VAL A 357 -48.14 -150.88 -16.33
C VAL A 357 -48.17 -149.36 -16.63
N LYS A 358 -49.04 -148.88 -17.54
CA LYS A 358 -49.04 -147.46 -17.99
C LYS A 358 -49.89 -146.48 -17.17
N LYS A 359 -50.75 -146.94 -16.26
CA LYS A 359 -51.76 -146.10 -15.56
C LYS A 359 -51.25 -145.44 -14.27
N THR A 360 -50.31 -146.07 -13.57
CA THR A 360 -49.80 -145.60 -12.27
C THR A 360 -48.81 -144.44 -12.39
N GLU A 361 -48.08 -144.34 -13.50
CA GLU A 361 -47.07 -143.28 -13.74
C GLU A 361 -47.68 -141.89 -14.02
N LEU A 362 -48.92 -141.83 -14.51
CA LEU A 362 -49.60 -140.58 -14.86
C LEU A 362 -50.28 -139.90 -13.65
N LEU A 363 -50.64 -140.65 -12.60
CA LEU A 363 -51.30 -140.12 -11.40
C LEU A 363 -50.34 -139.38 -10.46
N THR A 364 -49.10 -139.88 -10.29
CA THR A 364 -48.09 -139.24 -9.44
C THR A 364 -47.63 -137.88 -9.96
N LYS A 365 -47.55 -137.72 -11.29
CA LYS A 365 -47.26 -136.42 -11.93
C LYS A 365 -48.36 -135.39 -11.67
N GLN A 366 -49.62 -135.80 -11.56
CA GLN A 366 -50.75 -134.89 -11.32
C GLN A 366 -50.71 -134.26 -9.91
N GLU A 367 -50.33 -135.02 -8.88
CA GLU A 367 -50.27 -134.52 -7.50
C GLU A 367 -49.13 -133.52 -7.28
N ALA A 368 -47.94 -133.76 -7.86
CA ALA A 368 -46.80 -132.85 -7.77
C ALA A 368 -47.12 -131.46 -8.39
N LEU A 369 -47.83 -131.43 -9.51
CA LEU A 369 -48.27 -130.20 -10.17
C LEU A 369 -49.28 -129.40 -9.32
N ASN A 370 -50.16 -130.07 -8.57
CA ASN A 370 -51.11 -129.40 -7.67
C ASN A 370 -50.43 -128.72 -6.47
N GLN A 371 -49.38 -129.32 -5.90
CA GLN A 371 -48.62 -128.69 -4.81
C GLN A 371 -47.91 -127.41 -5.26
N GLN A 372 -47.26 -127.44 -6.43
CA GLN A 372 -46.58 -126.26 -6.98
C GLN A 372 -47.56 -125.10 -7.26
N LEU A 373 -48.78 -125.40 -7.70
CA LEU A 373 -49.82 -124.39 -7.89
C LEU A 373 -50.28 -123.72 -6.58
N ALA A 374 -50.33 -124.46 -5.48
CA ALA A 374 -50.73 -123.92 -4.18
C ALA A 374 -49.66 -122.96 -3.61
N GLU A 375 -48.39 -123.28 -3.80
CA GLU A 375 -47.26 -122.48 -3.32
C GLU A 375 -47.15 -121.15 -4.08
N ILE A 376 -47.23 -121.18 -5.41
CA ILE A 376 -47.27 -119.97 -6.26
C ILE A 376 -48.48 -119.09 -5.91
N SER A 377 -49.64 -119.69 -5.62
CA SER A 377 -50.84 -118.95 -5.25
C SER A 377 -50.70 -118.20 -3.91
N ARG A 378 -49.99 -118.78 -2.93
CA ARG A 378 -49.67 -118.09 -1.66
C ARG A 378 -48.70 -116.93 -1.86
N GLU A 379 -47.63 -117.12 -2.64
CA GLU A 379 -46.65 -116.07 -2.89
C GLU A 379 -47.30 -114.88 -3.62
N MET A 380 -48.17 -115.15 -4.59
CA MET A 380 -48.98 -114.15 -5.29
C MET A 380 -49.85 -113.31 -4.33
N GLU A 381 -50.51 -113.93 -3.35
CA GLU A 381 -51.35 -113.20 -2.39
C GLU A 381 -50.52 -112.28 -1.48
N GLY A 382 -49.34 -112.73 -1.06
CA GLY A 382 -48.38 -111.91 -0.28
C GLY A 382 -47.89 -110.69 -1.05
N GLN A 383 -47.53 -110.87 -2.33
CA GLN A 383 -47.11 -109.76 -3.20
C GLN A 383 -48.26 -108.77 -3.45
N ARG A 384 -49.49 -109.26 -3.68
CA ARG A 384 -50.68 -108.40 -3.87
C ARG A 384 -50.99 -107.51 -2.65
N LYS A 385 -50.86 -108.02 -1.42
CA LYS A 385 -51.02 -107.22 -0.20
C LYS A 385 -49.97 -106.11 -0.06
N THR A 386 -48.73 -106.41 -0.43
CA THR A 386 -47.61 -105.45 -0.39
C THR A 386 -47.82 -104.34 -1.43
N LYS A 387 -48.22 -104.70 -2.65
CA LYS A 387 -48.60 -103.75 -3.72
C LYS A 387 -49.72 -102.80 -3.26
N ALA A 388 -50.78 -103.32 -2.65
CA ALA A 388 -51.91 -102.51 -2.20
C ALA A 388 -51.51 -101.44 -1.15
N LYS A 389 -50.61 -101.76 -0.21
CA LYS A 389 -50.11 -100.79 0.78
C LYS A 389 -49.29 -99.67 0.11
N LEU A 390 -48.37 -100.04 -0.77
CA LEU A 390 -47.50 -99.09 -1.46
C LEU A 390 -48.28 -98.12 -2.37
N ILE A 391 -49.34 -98.58 -3.04
CA ILE A 391 -50.20 -97.73 -3.87
C ILE A 391 -50.89 -96.63 -3.02
N VAL A 392 -51.31 -96.97 -1.79
CA VAL A 392 -51.93 -95.98 -0.88
C VAL A 392 -50.90 -94.95 -0.40
N GLU A 393 -49.70 -95.40 -0.01
CA GLU A 393 -48.60 -94.51 0.39
C GLU A 393 -48.16 -93.60 -0.77
N GLU A 394 -48.05 -94.12 -2.00
CA GLU A 394 -47.72 -93.34 -3.20
C GLU A 394 -48.78 -92.28 -3.48
N LYS A 395 -50.06 -92.63 -3.35
CA LYS A 395 -51.17 -91.68 -3.54
C LYS A 395 -51.15 -90.55 -2.49
N GLN A 396 -50.81 -90.86 -1.24
CA GLN A 396 -50.64 -89.86 -0.19
C GLN A 396 -49.44 -88.94 -0.46
N LYS A 397 -48.29 -89.49 -0.89
CA LYS A 397 -47.11 -88.69 -1.25
C LYS A 397 -47.35 -87.80 -2.47
N ARG A 398 -48.03 -88.29 -3.51
CA ARG A 398 -48.40 -87.48 -4.69
C ARG A 398 -49.30 -86.31 -4.33
N THR A 399 -50.28 -86.52 -3.45
CA THR A 399 -51.18 -85.43 -3.01
C THR A 399 -50.45 -84.41 -2.14
N PHE A 400 -49.51 -84.86 -1.29
CA PHE A 400 -48.62 -83.97 -0.54
C PHE A 400 -47.71 -83.13 -1.45
N LEU A 401 -47.02 -83.77 -2.40
CA LEU A 401 -46.16 -83.09 -3.39
C LEU A 401 -46.93 -82.07 -4.22
N SER A 402 -48.14 -82.41 -4.70
CA SER A 402 -48.98 -81.49 -5.47
C SER A 402 -49.39 -80.24 -4.68
N ASN A 403 -49.66 -80.39 -3.37
CA ASN A 403 -49.99 -79.26 -2.50
C ASN A 403 -48.77 -78.38 -2.20
N GLU A 404 -47.62 -78.98 -1.92
CA GLU A 404 -46.35 -78.25 -1.71
C GLU A 404 -45.90 -77.53 -2.98
N GLU A 405 -46.00 -78.15 -4.17
CA GLU A 405 -45.75 -77.49 -5.45
C GLU A 405 -46.67 -76.28 -5.67
N LYS A 406 -47.95 -76.39 -5.31
CA LYS A 406 -48.90 -75.28 -5.43
C LYS A 406 -48.51 -74.12 -4.52
N GLN A 407 -48.12 -74.39 -3.28
CA GLN A 407 -47.63 -73.38 -2.34
C GLN A 407 -46.32 -72.75 -2.82
N PHE A 408 -45.40 -73.56 -3.36
CA PHE A 408 -44.17 -73.09 -3.96
C PHE A 408 -44.43 -72.13 -5.11
N ARG A 409 -45.33 -72.47 -6.04
CA ARG A 409 -45.73 -71.58 -7.15
C ARG A 409 -46.32 -70.27 -6.63
N GLN A 410 -47.18 -70.31 -5.62
CA GLN A 410 -47.76 -69.11 -5.01
C GLN A 410 -46.69 -68.20 -4.41
N LYS A 411 -45.83 -68.72 -3.53
CA LYS A 411 -44.74 -67.92 -2.94
C LYS A 411 -43.75 -67.40 -3.97
N ASN A 412 -43.48 -68.16 -5.03
CA ASN A 412 -42.61 -67.70 -6.12
C ASN A 412 -43.24 -66.53 -6.90
N THR A 413 -44.56 -66.56 -7.14
CA THR A 413 -45.27 -65.42 -7.76
C THR A 413 -45.31 -64.18 -6.86
N GLU A 414 -45.37 -64.36 -5.54
CA GLU A 414 -45.24 -63.25 -4.58
C GLU A 414 -43.82 -62.69 -4.56
N LEU A 415 -42.81 -63.55 -4.61
CA LEU A 415 -41.40 -63.13 -4.70
C LEU A 415 -41.14 -62.31 -5.97
N THR A 416 -41.66 -62.73 -7.13
CA THR A 416 -41.50 -61.95 -8.37
C THR A 416 -42.14 -60.58 -8.26
N LYS A 417 -43.35 -60.47 -7.70
CA LYS A 417 -44.01 -59.17 -7.46
C LYS A 417 -43.19 -58.27 -6.53
N LEU A 418 -42.69 -58.83 -5.43
CA LEU A 418 -41.82 -58.09 -4.51
C LEU A 418 -40.51 -57.63 -5.16
N LYS A 419 -39.92 -58.45 -6.04
CA LYS A 419 -38.72 -58.08 -6.81
C LYS A 419 -39.00 -56.94 -7.80
N ASP A 420 -40.15 -56.97 -8.45
CA ASP A 420 -40.58 -55.91 -9.37
C ASP A 420 -40.82 -54.58 -8.63
N GLU A 421 -41.53 -54.62 -7.49
CA GLU A 421 -41.72 -53.45 -6.61
C GLU A 421 -40.40 -52.91 -6.05
N ARG A 422 -39.46 -53.80 -5.66
CA ARG A 422 -38.13 -53.38 -5.23
C ARG A 422 -37.38 -52.69 -6.37
N ASN A 423 -37.44 -53.24 -7.58
CA ASN A 423 -36.76 -52.67 -8.74
C ASN A 423 -37.35 -51.30 -9.13
N SER A 424 -38.67 -51.10 -9.03
CA SER A 424 -39.26 -49.78 -9.31
C SER A 424 -38.80 -48.72 -8.31
N ILE A 425 -38.75 -49.06 -7.02
CA ILE A 425 -38.21 -48.18 -5.96
C ILE A 425 -36.71 -47.91 -6.18
N LEU A 426 -35.95 -48.90 -6.64
CA LEU A 426 -34.52 -48.72 -6.95
C LEU A 426 -34.33 -47.72 -8.09
N VAL A 427 -35.14 -47.81 -9.15
CA VAL A 427 -35.10 -46.85 -10.27
C VAL A 427 -35.46 -45.44 -9.79
N GLU A 428 -36.45 -45.32 -8.91
CA GLU A 428 -36.83 -44.04 -8.29
C GLU A 428 -35.68 -43.45 -7.47
N LYS A 429 -35.01 -44.28 -6.64
CA LYS A 429 -33.82 -43.87 -5.88
C LYS A 429 -32.73 -43.33 -6.81
N VAL A 430 -32.37 -44.08 -7.85
CA VAL A 430 -31.32 -43.66 -8.81
C VAL A 430 -31.66 -42.34 -9.48
N ARG A 431 -32.94 -42.11 -9.83
CA ARG A 431 -33.39 -40.82 -10.39
C ARG A 431 -33.19 -39.66 -9.41
N ILE A 432 -33.51 -39.85 -8.13
CA ILE A 432 -33.32 -38.83 -7.10
C ILE A 432 -31.83 -38.59 -6.86
N ASP A 433 -31.02 -39.65 -6.75
CA ASP A 433 -29.55 -39.56 -6.64
C ASP A 433 -28.96 -38.74 -7.80
N THR A 434 -29.37 -39.03 -9.04
CA THR A 434 -28.89 -38.28 -10.23
C THR A 434 -29.31 -36.81 -10.19
N ARG A 435 -30.53 -36.50 -9.71
CA ARG A 435 -30.97 -35.10 -9.53
C ARG A 435 -30.15 -34.38 -8.48
N LEU A 436 -29.84 -35.05 -7.37
CA LEU A 436 -29.03 -34.50 -6.29
C LEU A 436 -27.58 -34.27 -6.77
N GLU A 437 -27.00 -35.19 -7.54
CA GLU A 437 -25.70 -35.00 -8.19
C GLU A 437 -25.69 -33.79 -9.15
N ASN A 438 -26.74 -33.64 -9.97
CA ASN A 438 -26.86 -32.49 -10.87
C ASN A 438 -27.00 -31.17 -10.10
N LEU A 439 -27.81 -31.15 -9.04
CA LEU A 439 -27.95 -29.99 -8.16
C LEU A 439 -26.60 -29.62 -7.53
N ASN A 440 -25.86 -30.61 -7.02
CA ASN A 440 -24.53 -30.38 -6.43
C ASN A 440 -23.52 -29.85 -7.46
N LYS A 441 -23.59 -30.32 -8.71
CA LYS A 441 -22.76 -29.77 -9.80
C LYS A 441 -23.10 -28.32 -10.10
N GLU A 442 -24.38 -27.97 -10.21
CA GLU A 442 -24.82 -26.58 -10.41
C GLU A 442 -24.37 -25.67 -9.25
N VAL A 443 -24.50 -26.14 -8.01
CA VAL A 443 -24.02 -25.44 -6.81
C VAL A 443 -22.50 -25.22 -6.89
N LEU A 444 -21.74 -26.26 -7.26
CA LEU A 444 -20.28 -26.17 -7.38
C LEU A 444 -19.85 -25.18 -8.48
N GLU A 445 -20.54 -25.13 -9.61
CA GLU A 445 -20.26 -24.17 -10.68
C GLU A 445 -20.52 -22.71 -10.26
N ILE A 446 -21.51 -22.48 -9.40
CA ILE A 446 -21.91 -21.13 -8.96
C ILE A 446 -21.05 -20.64 -7.79
N PHE A 447 -20.79 -21.50 -6.80
CA PHE A 447 -20.15 -21.12 -5.54
C PHE A 447 -18.70 -21.61 -5.41
N GLY A 448 -18.22 -22.53 -6.26
CA GLY A 448 -16.90 -23.16 -6.16
C GLY A 448 -16.78 -24.24 -5.08
N GLU A 449 -17.64 -24.18 -4.06
CA GLU A 449 -17.78 -25.15 -2.98
C GLU A 449 -19.26 -25.48 -2.74
N ILE A 450 -19.55 -26.54 -1.99
CA ILE A 450 -20.92 -26.84 -1.55
C ILE A 450 -21.14 -26.11 -0.22
N PRO A 451 -21.95 -25.03 -0.17
CA PRO A 451 -22.19 -24.28 1.05
C PRO A 451 -22.93 -25.11 2.09
N ASP A 452 -22.78 -24.77 3.37
CA ASP A 452 -23.69 -25.31 4.38
C ASP A 452 -25.10 -24.74 4.17
N PHE A 453 -26.04 -25.65 3.94
CA PHE A 453 -27.44 -25.29 3.71
C PHE A 453 -28.28 -25.34 5.00
N SER A 454 -27.72 -25.72 6.16
CA SER A 454 -28.43 -25.94 7.44
C SER A 454 -29.51 -24.90 7.75
N ASP A 455 -29.20 -23.63 7.51
CA ASP A 455 -30.05 -22.47 7.84
C ASP A 455 -31.27 -22.31 6.92
N PHE A 456 -31.30 -23.03 5.79
CA PHE A 456 -32.31 -22.88 4.73
C PHE A 456 -33.30 -24.05 4.66
N LYS A 457 -33.34 -24.88 5.70
CA LYS A 457 -34.17 -26.11 5.79
C LYS A 457 -35.69 -25.90 5.68
N GLN A 458 -36.18 -24.69 5.91
CA GLN A 458 -37.62 -24.34 5.87
C GLN A 458 -37.95 -23.24 4.86
N ALA A 459 -37.01 -22.83 3.99
CA ALA A 459 -37.29 -21.80 3.02
C ALA A 459 -38.33 -22.30 1.99
N GLN A 460 -39.41 -21.57 1.74
CA GLN A 460 -40.34 -21.92 0.65
C GLN A 460 -39.84 -21.36 -0.68
N THR A 461 -39.79 -22.19 -1.72
CA THR A 461 -39.52 -21.71 -3.08
C THR A 461 -40.74 -20.96 -3.60
N SER A 462 -40.67 -19.62 -3.67
CA SER A 462 -41.70 -18.81 -4.32
C SER A 462 -41.30 -18.46 -5.76
N PRO A 463 -42.25 -18.33 -6.70
CA PRO A 463 -41.98 -17.83 -8.05
C PRO A 463 -41.31 -16.45 -8.05
N ASP A 464 -41.61 -15.63 -7.04
CA ASP A 464 -41.00 -14.31 -6.84
C ASP A 464 -39.50 -14.41 -6.56
N LEU A 465 -39.05 -15.42 -5.83
CA LEU A 465 -37.63 -15.62 -5.50
C LEU A 465 -36.82 -15.92 -6.77
N ILE A 466 -37.33 -16.80 -7.64
CA ILE A 466 -36.69 -17.14 -8.93
C ILE A 466 -36.61 -15.90 -9.84
N ASN A 467 -37.70 -15.15 -9.94
CA ASN A 467 -37.74 -13.91 -10.71
C ASN A 467 -36.75 -12.86 -10.17
N LYS A 468 -36.61 -12.79 -8.84
CA LYS A 468 -35.67 -11.87 -8.19
C LYS A 468 -34.21 -12.28 -8.45
N ILE A 469 -33.88 -13.56 -8.35
CA ILE A 469 -32.55 -14.10 -8.73
C ILE A 469 -32.24 -13.76 -10.19
N ALA A 470 -33.18 -13.99 -11.12
CA ALA A 470 -32.96 -13.70 -12.54
C ALA A 470 -32.72 -12.22 -12.81
N LYS A 471 -33.49 -11.32 -12.16
CA LYS A 471 -33.30 -9.87 -12.25
C LYS A 471 -31.94 -9.43 -11.71
N LEU A 472 -31.54 -9.90 -10.53
CA LEU A 472 -30.26 -9.56 -9.91
C LEU A 472 -29.09 -10.10 -10.73
N LYS A 473 -29.19 -11.31 -11.28
CA LYS A 473 -28.19 -11.89 -12.18
C LYS A 473 -28.01 -11.03 -13.43
N HIS A 474 -29.11 -10.59 -14.05
CA HIS A 474 -29.04 -9.71 -15.21
C HIS A 474 -28.45 -8.33 -14.89
N GLN A 475 -28.80 -7.76 -13.72
CA GLN A 475 -28.21 -6.50 -13.25
C GLN A 475 -26.70 -6.61 -13.02
N LEU A 476 -26.23 -7.74 -12.48
CA LEU A 476 -24.81 -8.03 -12.30
C LEU A 476 -24.06 -8.17 -13.63
N GLU A 477 -24.68 -8.79 -14.62
CA GLU A 477 -24.09 -8.99 -15.95
C GLU A 477 -23.95 -7.65 -16.71
N LEU A 478 -24.95 -6.78 -16.62
CA LEU A 478 -24.90 -5.42 -17.17
C LEU A 478 -23.86 -4.53 -16.48
N ALA A 479 -23.54 -4.80 -15.21
CA ALA A 479 -22.58 -4.02 -14.42
C ALA A 479 -21.10 -4.31 -14.77
N GLY A 480 -20.79 -5.36 -15.53
CA GLY A 480 -19.43 -5.68 -15.97
C GLY A 480 -18.56 -6.35 -14.90
N GLY A 481 -17.23 -6.23 -14.96
CA GLY A 481 -16.24 -6.82 -14.03
C GLY A 481 -15.94 -5.95 -12.80
N VAL A 482 -15.50 -6.56 -11.67
CA VAL A 482 -14.98 -5.82 -10.51
C VAL A 482 -13.49 -5.78 -10.69
N ASP A 483 -12.93 -4.58 -10.69
CA ASP A 483 -11.50 -4.36 -10.63
C ASP A 483 -11.19 -3.67 -9.30
N GLU A 484 -10.64 -4.45 -8.37
CA GLU A 484 -10.26 -3.96 -7.05
C GLU A 484 -9.19 -2.85 -7.14
N ALA A 485 -8.38 -2.85 -8.21
CA ALA A 485 -7.41 -1.81 -8.47
C ALA A 485 -8.06 -0.43 -8.67
N THR A 486 -9.23 -0.37 -9.30
CA THR A 486 -9.98 0.88 -9.51
C THR A 486 -10.47 1.49 -8.18
N ILE A 487 -10.94 0.68 -7.23
CA ILE A 487 -11.38 1.17 -5.90
C ILE A 487 -10.17 1.72 -5.13
N LYS A 488 -9.04 1.01 -5.20
CA LYS A 488 -7.80 1.45 -4.57
C LYS A 488 -7.29 2.74 -5.19
N GLU A 489 -7.27 2.85 -6.52
CA GLU A 489 -6.87 4.05 -7.25
C GLU A 489 -7.76 5.25 -6.92
N TYR A 490 -9.08 5.05 -6.78
CA TYR A 490 -10.00 6.09 -6.34
C TYR A 490 -9.59 6.65 -4.97
N LYS A 491 -9.36 5.78 -3.97
CA LYS A 491 -8.97 6.20 -2.61
C LYS A 491 -7.65 6.96 -2.60
N GLU A 492 -6.63 6.42 -3.26
CA GLU A 492 -5.31 7.07 -3.35
C GLU A 492 -5.38 8.44 -4.04
N THR A 493 -6.21 8.55 -5.10
CA THR A 493 -6.40 9.81 -5.83
C THR A 493 -7.21 10.83 -5.00
N GLU A 494 -8.21 10.37 -4.25
CA GLU A 494 -9.00 11.22 -3.33
C GLU A 494 -8.12 11.78 -2.21
N GLU A 495 -7.35 10.93 -1.54
CA GLU A 495 -6.40 11.36 -0.50
C GLU A 495 -5.38 12.38 -1.04
N ARG A 496 -4.86 12.16 -2.25
CA ARG A 496 -3.93 13.10 -2.90
C ARG A 496 -4.61 14.43 -3.24
N PHE A 497 -5.85 14.41 -3.72
CA PHE A 497 -6.61 15.61 -4.04
C PHE A 497 -6.88 16.45 -2.78
N ASP A 498 -7.34 15.80 -1.71
CA ASP A 498 -7.63 16.46 -0.44
C ASP A 498 -6.36 17.08 0.17
N TYR A 499 -5.25 16.36 0.13
CA TYR A 499 -3.95 16.87 0.56
C TYR A 499 -3.53 18.13 -0.24
N LEU A 500 -3.57 18.06 -1.58
CA LEU A 500 -3.20 19.19 -2.43
C LEU A 500 -4.16 20.37 -2.26
N SER A 501 -5.44 20.12 -2.03
CA SER A 501 -6.44 21.16 -1.78
C SER A 501 -6.17 21.89 -0.46
N SER A 502 -5.85 21.16 0.60
CA SER A 502 -5.41 21.75 1.88
C SER A 502 -4.13 22.57 1.72
N GLN A 503 -3.11 22.03 1.02
CA GLN A 503 -1.86 22.75 0.77
C GLN A 503 -2.06 24.02 -0.05
N SER A 504 -2.97 24.00 -1.04
CA SER A 504 -3.32 25.18 -1.82
C SER A 504 -3.92 26.29 -0.94
N GLN A 505 -4.80 25.92 0.00
CA GLN A 505 -5.40 26.86 0.94
C GLN A 505 -4.37 27.45 1.90
N ASP A 506 -3.45 26.62 2.42
CA ASP A 506 -2.35 27.07 3.29
C ASP A 506 -1.42 28.04 2.56
N LEU A 507 -1.03 27.73 1.31
CA LEU A 507 -0.20 28.61 0.48
C LEU A 507 -0.91 29.92 0.13
N SER A 508 -2.22 29.87 -0.12
CA SER A 508 -3.03 31.06 -0.35
C SER A 508 -3.02 31.97 0.87
N GLN A 509 -3.24 31.42 2.07
CA GLN A 509 -3.17 32.20 3.30
C GLN A 509 -1.77 32.78 3.53
N ALA A 510 -0.72 31.99 3.31
CA ALA A 510 0.67 32.46 3.44
C ALA A 510 0.98 33.62 2.48
N SER A 511 0.42 33.60 1.26
CA SER A 511 0.59 34.71 0.30
C SER A 511 -0.06 36.01 0.80
N VAL A 512 -1.24 35.92 1.42
CA VAL A 512 -1.93 37.06 2.04
C VAL A 512 -1.11 37.62 3.19
N ASP A 513 -0.61 36.75 4.07
CA ASP A 513 0.21 37.15 5.22
C ASP A 513 1.52 37.83 4.78
N LEU A 514 2.18 37.28 3.75
CA LEU A 514 3.41 37.87 3.18
C LEU A 514 3.16 39.26 2.58
N ARG A 515 2.03 39.47 1.90
CA ARG A 515 1.63 40.80 1.40
C ARG A 515 1.41 41.78 2.54
N SER A 516 0.72 41.37 3.61
CA SER A 516 0.53 42.20 4.80
C SER A 516 1.86 42.62 5.44
N VAL A 517 2.82 41.69 5.55
CA VAL A 517 4.16 41.99 6.08
C VAL A 517 4.90 42.99 5.20
N ILE A 518 4.76 42.91 3.87
CA ILE A 518 5.37 43.87 2.95
C ILE A 518 4.77 45.27 3.16
N ASP A 519 3.44 45.37 3.26
CA ASP A 519 2.75 46.64 3.49
C ASP A 519 3.15 47.28 4.83
N GLU A 520 3.27 46.47 5.89
CA GLU A 520 3.76 46.93 7.20
C GLU A 520 5.21 47.45 7.11
N LEU A 521 6.08 46.72 6.41
CA LEU A 521 7.48 47.12 6.22
C LEU A 521 7.56 48.44 5.43
N ASP A 522 6.78 48.61 4.37
CA ASP A 522 6.75 49.85 3.59
C ASP A 522 6.26 51.04 4.43
N HIS A 523 5.27 50.84 5.30
CA HIS A 523 4.82 51.89 6.23
C HIS A 523 5.95 52.29 7.21
N VAL A 524 6.61 51.31 7.83
CA VAL A 524 7.71 51.56 8.77
C VAL A 524 8.88 52.25 8.07
N ILE A 525 9.26 51.78 6.88
CA ILE A 525 10.32 52.37 6.06
C ILE A 525 10.03 53.84 5.77
N LYS A 526 8.83 54.14 5.29
CA LYS A 526 8.43 55.51 4.94
C LYS A 526 8.43 56.42 6.16
N GLN A 527 7.83 55.97 7.26
CA GLN A 527 7.74 56.76 8.49
C GLN A 527 9.13 57.08 9.05
N GLN A 528 10.00 56.08 9.19
CA GLN A 528 11.36 56.28 9.72
C GLN A 528 12.21 57.14 8.79
N PHE A 529 12.09 56.97 7.47
CA PHE A 529 12.82 57.78 6.49
C PHE A 529 12.36 59.24 6.51
N ASP A 530 11.04 59.51 6.49
CA ASP A 530 10.50 60.87 6.50
C ASP A 530 10.88 61.62 7.78
N GLU A 531 10.82 60.92 8.93
CA GLU A 531 11.27 61.46 10.22
C GLU A 531 12.77 61.77 10.22
N ALA A 532 13.59 60.83 9.72
CA ALA A 532 15.03 61.01 9.62
C ALA A 532 15.41 62.17 8.70
N PHE A 533 14.80 62.23 7.53
CA PHE A 533 15.02 63.28 6.55
C PHE A 533 14.66 64.66 7.12
N SER A 534 13.51 64.77 7.80
CA SER A 534 13.09 66.03 8.43
C SER A 534 14.08 66.51 9.49
N ARG A 535 14.51 65.61 10.41
CA ARG A 535 15.48 65.93 11.46
C ARG A 535 16.85 66.32 10.89
N ILE A 536 17.37 65.54 9.93
CA ILE A 536 18.66 65.83 9.30
C ILE A 536 18.61 67.14 8.51
N SER A 537 17.52 67.40 7.79
CA SER A 537 17.35 68.64 7.01
C SER A 537 17.35 69.88 7.90
N GLU A 538 16.65 69.83 9.05
CA GLU A 538 16.64 70.91 10.04
C GLU A 538 18.06 71.17 10.60
N LYS A 539 18.74 70.11 11.06
CA LYS A 539 20.11 70.21 11.59
C LYS A 539 21.12 70.63 10.53
N PHE A 540 20.92 70.24 9.28
CA PHE A 540 21.76 70.66 8.17
C PHE A 540 21.69 72.17 7.95
N SER A 541 20.49 72.74 7.92
CA SER A 541 20.31 74.19 7.84
C SER A 541 20.95 74.93 9.02
N GLU A 542 20.85 74.38 10.23
CA GLU A 542 21.46 74.92 11.45
C GLU A 542 23.00 74.94 11.38
N TYR A 543 23.63 73.77 11.16
CA TYR A 543 25.09 73.66 11.10
C TYR A 543 25.69 74.41 9.90
N PHE A 544 24.99 74.44 8.76
CA PHE A 544 25.40 75.25 7.62
C PHE A 544 25.49 76.73 8.00
N ARG A 545 24.46 77.25 8.69
CA ARG A 545 24.44 78.66 9.13
C ARG A 545 25.55 78.96 10.13
N ILE A 546 25.86 78.03 11.05
CA ILE A 546 26.96 78.17 12.01
C ILE A 546 28.30 78.20 11.29
N LEU A 547 28.57 77.24 10.40
CA LEU A 547 29.84 77.15 9.68
C LEU A 547 30.08 78.36 8.78
N PHE A 548 29.06 78.84 8.06
CA PHE A 548 29.18 79.97 7.14
C PHE A 548 28.97 81.36 7.79
N ASN A 549 28.62 81.45 9.08
CA ASN A 549 28.20 82.69 9.75
C ASN A 549 27.03 83.40 9.07
N GLY A 550 26.09 82.64 8.51
CA GLY A 550 25.03 83.14 7.65
C GLY A 550 24.72 82.19 6.50
N GLY A 551 24.05 82.70 5.47
CA GLY A 551 23.61 81.87 4.34
C GLY A 551 22.40 80.98 4.67
N ARG A 552 21.99 80.16 3.70
CA ARG A 552 20.88 79.20 3.82
C ARG A 552 21.20 77.94 3.01
N ALA A 553 20.86 76.78 3.55
CA ALA A 553 20.91 75.52 2.81
C ALA A 553 19.64 74.72 3.06
N GLN A 554 19.17 74.00 2.04
CA GLN A 554 17.94 73.22 2.06
C GLN A 554 18.14 71.88 1.33
N MET A 555 17.41 70.87 1.78
CA MET A 555 17.36 69.55 1.17
C MET A 555 15.97 69.32 0.58
N SER A 556 15.89 68.73 -0.61
CA SER A 556 14.62 68.41 -1.28
C SER A 556 14.63 66.99 -1.84
N LEU A 557 13.52 66.28 -1.69
CA LEU A 557 13.33 64.93 -2.22
C LEU A 557 13.09 64.97 -3.73
N LEU A 558 13.87 64.22 -4.49
CA LEU A 558 13.65 63.96 -5.91
C LEU A 558 12.79 62.71 -6.05
N LYS A 559 11.65 62.84 -6.73
CA LYS A 559 10.72 61.74 -7.01
C LYS A 559 10.77 61.41 -8.49
N ALA A 560 10.85 60.14 -8.85
CA ALA A 560 10.56 59.73 -10.23
C ALA A 560 9.07 59.89 -10.47
N THR A 561 8.71 60.68 -11.47
CA THR A 561 7.43 60.50 -12.15
C THR A 561 7.58 59.25 -13.00
N VAL A 562 6.89 58.18 -12.60
CA VAL A 562 6.69 57.05 -13.51
C VAL A 562 5.87 57.61 -14.67
N ASN A 563 6.45 57.69 -15.86
CA ASN A 563 5.74 58.16 -17.04
C ASN A 563 4.50 57.28 -17.26
N GLU A 564 3.31 57.88 -17.21
CA GLU A 564 2.01 57.25 -17.51
C GLU A 564 1.81 57.06 -19.04
N GLU A 565 2.84 57.22 -19.88
CA GLU A 565 2.70 57.22 -21.36
C GLU A 565 2.75 55.84 -22.05
N LEU A 566 2.60 54.73 -21.31
CA LEU A 566 2.57 53.39 -21.93
C LEU A 566 1.32 52.56 -21.61
N SER A 567 0.25 53.17 -21.11
CA SER A 567 -1.00 52.43 -20.80
C SER A 567 -2.29 53.06 -21.34
N GLU A 568 -2.24 54.02 -22.26
CA GLU A 568 -3.45 54.59 -22.88
C GLU A 568 -3.92 53.83 -24.14
N GLU A 569 -3.14 52.90 -24.70
CA GLU A 569 -3.53 52.16 -25.92
C GLU A 569 -4.12 50.75 -25.68
N GLU A 570 -4.19 50.26 -24.45
CA GLU A 570 -4.75 48.92 -24.14
C GLU A 570 -6.03 48.94 -23.27
N GLU A 571 -6.66 50.11 -23.05
CA GLU A 571 -7.88 50.22 -22.23
C GLU A 571 -9.21 50.02 -23.00
N SER A 572 -9.21 49.51 -24.24
CA SER A 572 -10.45 49.39 -25.03
C SER A 572 -11.03 47.98 -25.23
N GLU A 573 -10.39 46.90 -24.80
CA GLU A 573 -10.95 45.55 -25.01
C GLU A 573 -10.63 44.55 -23.89
N THR A 574 -11.25 44.69 -22.70
CA THR A 574 -11.59 43.54 -21.83
C THR A 574 -12.53 43.92 -20.68
N GLU A 575 -13.67 44.53 -20.99
CA GLU A 575 -14.84 44.47 -20.10
C GLU A 575 -15.50 43.09 -20.21
N SER A 576 -14.94 42.09 -19.52
CA SER A 576 -15.68 40.89 -19.08
C SER A 576 -14.77 39.93 -18.32
N LYS A 577 -14.60 40.20 -17.02
CA LYS A 577 -14.49 39.16 -15.99
C LYS A 577 -14.75 39.78 -14.63
N GLU A 578 -15.87 39.39 -14.05
CA GLU A 578 -16.31 39.77 -12.72
C GLU A 578 -15.27 39.40 -11.65
N GLN A 579 -15.13 40.35 -10.72
CA GLN A 579 -14.65 40.25 -9.34
C GLN A 579 -14.41 38.85 -8.77
N LEU A 580 -13.14 38.61 -8.38
CA LEU A 580 -12.80 38.00 -7.10
C LEU A 580 -11.64 38.83 -6.49
N ASP A 581 -11.82 39.21 -5.23
CA ASP A 581 -10.95 40.00 -4.35
C ASP A 581 -10.70 41.48 -4.68
N GLY A 582 -11.37 42.33 -3.92
CA GLY A 582 -11.35 43.80 -3.98
C GLY A 582 -10.05 44.45 -3.49
N ILE A 583 -8.89 44.00 -3.97
CA ILE A 583 -7.62 44.69 -3.80
C ILE A 583 -7.23 45.26 -5.17
N ARG A 584 -7.65 46.50 -5.46
CA ARG A 584 -7.05 47.25 -6.56
C ARG A 584 -5.55 47.39 -6.26
N PRO A 585 -4.63 47.05 -7.17
CA PRO A 585 -3.22 47.36 -6.97
C PRO A 585 -3.10 48.88 -6.80
N LYS A 586 -2.63 49.32 -5.62
CA LYS A 586 -2.30 50.72 -5.38
C LYS A 586 -1.31 51.15 -6.48
N LYS A 587 -1.60 52.25 -7.18
CA LYS A 587 -0.63 52.90 -8.08
C LYS A 587 0.72 52.98 -7.35
N PRO A 588 1.85 52.60 -7.97
CA PRO A 588 3.14 52.66 -7.32
C PRO A 588 3.35 54.09 -6.81
N ALA A 589 3.52 54.22 -5.49
CA ALA A 589 3.85 55.50 -4.89
C ALA A 589 5.12 56.02 -5.57
N SER A 590 5.11 57.25 -6.07
CA SER A 590 6.28 57.92 -6.65
C SER A 590 7.55 57.59 -5.85
N GLU A 591 8.45 56.79 -6.42
CA GLU A 591 9.62 56.30 -5.69
C GLU A 591 10.62 57.45 -5.54
N ILE A 592 11.13 57.65 -4.32
CA ILE A 592 12.15 58.67 -4.04
C ILE A 592 13.46 58.19 -4.68
N VAL A 593 13.92 58.89 -5.71
CA VAL A 593 15.12 58.53 -6.49
C VAL A 593 16.38 59.17 -5.92
N GLY A 594 16.25 60.27 -5.17
CA GLY A 594 17.41 60.93 -4.57
C GLY A 594 17.06 62.13 -3.70
N ILE A 595 18.09 62.74 -3.13
CA ILE A 595 18.00 63.95 -2.31
C ILE A 595 18.88 65.03 -2.92
N GLU A 596 18.27 66.12 -3.39
CA GLU A 596 18.99 67.29 -3.87
C GLU A 596 19.30 68.24 -2.71
N ILE A 597 20.54 68.72 -2.65
CA ILE A 597 20.95 69.76 -1.70
C ILE A 597 21.18 71.06 -2.47
N ARG A 598 20.61 72.16 -1.94
CA ARG A 598 20.82 73.51 -2.45
C ARG A 598 21.40 74.38 -1.35
N ALA A 599 22.46 75.11 -1.65
CA ALA A 599 23.18 75.94 -0.69
C ALA A 599 23.37 77.36 -1.20
N THR A 600 23.25 78.32 -0.30
CA THR A 600 23.41 79.76 -0.55
C THR A 600 24.40 80.31 0.48
N PRO A 601 25.70 80.37 0.16
CA PRO A 601 26.67 81.04 1.02
C PRO A 601 26.33 82.53 1.22
N PRO A 602 26.84 83.19 2.28
CA PRO A 602 26.59 84.60 2.52
C PRO A 602 26.96 85.47 1.31
N GLY A 603 26.03 86.34 0.89
CA GLY A 603 26.26 87.27 -0.22
C GLY A 603 26.15 86.66 -1.63
N LYS A 604 25.80 85.38 -1.77
CA LYS A 604 25.60 84.70 -3.08
C LYS A 604 24.13 84.34 -3.32
N LYS A 605 23.81 83.98 -4.58
CA LYS A 605 22.50 83.43 -4.97
C LYS A 605 22.45 81.92 -4.71
N LEU A 606 21.24 81.36 -4.62
CA LEU A 606 21.01 79.92 -4.46
C LEU A 606 21.59 79.16 -5.65
N THR A 607 22.50 78.23 -5.37
CA THR A 607 23.15 77.40 -6.39
C THR A 607 23.12 75.93 -5.99
N THR A 608 23.21 75.06 -6.99
CA THR A 608 23.50 73.63 -6.77
C THR A 608 24.92 73.47 -6.23
N ILE A 609 25.17 72.35 -5.55
CA ILE A 609 26.48 72.06 -4.94
C ILE A 609 27.61 72.11 -5.97
N THR A 610 27.35 71.65 -7.19
CA THR A 610 28.36 71.58 -8.27
C THR A 610 28.92 72.95 -8.65
N ALA A 611 28.18 74.04 -8.40
CA ALA A 611 28.57 75.41 -8.69
C ALA A 611 29.31 76.13 -7.53
N LEU A 612 29.49 75.48 -6.38
CA LEU A 612 30.21 76.03 -5.23
C LEU A 612 31.74 75.91 -5.41
N SER A 613 32.51 76.82 -4.80
CA SER A 613 33.98 76.70 -4.75
C SER A 613 34.43 75.51 -3.89
N GLY A 614 35.69 75.07 -4.05
CA GLY A 614 36.23 73.92 -3.30
C GLY A 614 36.02 74.00 -1.78
N GLY A 615 36.37 75.14 -1.16
CA GLY A 615 36.17 75.35 0.28
C GLY A 615 34.69 75.45 0.69
N GLU A 616 33.83 76.02 -0.16
CA GLU A 616 32.38 76.06 0.11
C GLU A 616 31.74 74.67 0.02
N ARG A 617 32.19 73.83 -0.92
CA ARG A 617 31.78 72.42 -1.00
C ARG A 617 32.20 71.65 0.24
N ALA A 618 33.45 71.80 0.66
CA ALA A 618 33.97 71.16 1.87
C ALA A 618 33.14 71.56 3.11
N MET A 619 32.86 72.85 3.30
CA MET A 619 32.01 73.32 4.40
C MET A 619 30.57 72.80 4.32
N THR A 620 30.00 72.70 3.11
CA THR A 620 28.65 72.14 2.92
C THR A 620 28.64 70.65 3.26
N ALA A 621 29.68 69.90 2.89
CA ALA A 621 29.84 68.50 3.24
C ALA A 621 30.03 68.28 4.74
N ILE A 622 30.84 69.12 5.39
CA ILE A 622 31.02 69.12 6.84
C ILE A 622 29.70 69.44 7.55
N ALA A 623 28.90 70.40 7.05
CA ALA A 623 27.59 70.69 7.62
C ALA A 623 26.65 69.48 7.55
N LEU A 624 26.64 68.74 6.43
CA LEU A 624 25.87 67.51 6.27
C LEU A 624 26.37 66.40 7.19
N LEU A 625 27.67 66.25 7.34
CA LEU A 625 28.25 65.29 8.28
C LEU A 625 27.83 65.61 9.73
N CYS A 626 27.99 66.85 10.15
CA CYS A 626 27.64 67.28 11.50
C CYS A 626 26.13 67.12 11.77
N SER A 627 25.27 67.36 10.77
CA SER A 627 23.83 67.14 10.93
C SER A 627 23.48 65.66 11.07
N MET A 628 24.12 64.78 10.32
CA MET A 628 23.97 63.34 10.48
C MET A 628 24.43 62.88 11.87
N LEU A 629 25.62 63.29 12.32
CA LEU A 629 26.17 62.90 13.63
C LEU A 629 25.36 63.45 14.81
N ALA A 630 24.74 64.62 14.66
CA ALA A 630 23.88 65.20 15.68
C ALA A 630 22.53 64.46 15.82
N CYS A 631 21.98 63.96 14.70
CA CYS A 631 20.73 63.21 14.69
C CYS A 631 20.92 61.73 15.03
N TYR A 632 21.98 61.13 14.50
CA TYR A 632 22.31 59.71 14.55
C TYR A 632 23.77 59.55 15.00
N PRO A 633 24.04 59.61 16.32
CA PRO A 633 25.40 59.59 16.84
C PRO A 633 26.04 58.21 16.65
N SER A 634 27.17 58.19 15.93
CA SER A 634 28.03 57.00 15.84
C SER A 634 28.81 56.83 17.15
N PRO A 635 29.09 55.60 17.60
CA PRO A 635 29.88 55.37 18.81
C PRO A 635 31.29 56.00 18.76
N PHE A 636 31.91 56.06 17.58
CA PHE A 636 33.10 56.91 17.33
C PHE A 636 33.14 57.35 15.86
N VAL A 637 33.94 58.38 15.56
CA VAL A 637 34.19 58.89 14.19
C VAL A 637 35.68 59.21 14.03
N VAL A 638 36.24 58.85 12.88
CA VAL A 638 37.61 59.20 12.48
C VAL A 638 37.57 60.25 11.38
N LEU A 639 38.28 61.36 11.57
CA LEU A 639 38.34 62.47 10.62
C LEU A 639 39.80 62.69 10.20
N ASP A 640 40.14 62.38 8.95
CA ASP A 640 41.50 62.55 8.41
C ASP A 640 41.60 63.84 7.58
N GLU A 641 42.16 64.89 8.17
CA GLU A 641 42.42 66.19 7.52
C GLU A 641 41.19 66.85 6.89
N VAL A 642 40.01 66.65 7.48
CA VAL A 642 38.75 67.23 6.99
C VAL A 642 38.73 68.76 7.05
N ASP A 643 39.57 69.35 7.91
CA ASP A 643 39.74 70.78 8.10
C ASP A 643 40.80 71.41 7.17
N ALA A 644 41.45 70.63 6.30
CA ALA A 644 42.52 71.12 5.43
C ALA A 644 42.07 72.21 4.43
N ALA A 645 40.81 72.18 4.00
CA ALA A 645 40.24 73.15 3.07
C ALA A 645 39.60 74.37 3.75
N LEU A 646 39.63 74.42 5.09
CA LEU A 646 39.01 75.50 5.86
C LEU A 646 40.01 76.63 6.13
N ASP A 647 39.53 77.87 6.07
CA ASP A 647 40.26 79.03 6.57
C ASP A 647 40.27 79.05 8.11
N GLU A 648 41.07 79.94 8.69
CA GLU A 648 41.24 80.03 10.15
C GLU A 648 39.91 80.33 10.87
N ALA A 649 39.10 81.25 10.32
CA ALA A 649 37.83 81.63 10.92
C ALA A 649 36.80 80.48 10.95
N ASN A 650 36.69 79.72 9.86
CA ASN A 650 35.77 78.57 9.78
C ASN A 650 36.31 77.37 10.56
N SER A 651 37.64 77.21 10.65
CA SER A 651 38.28 76.19 11.48
C SER A 651 37.92 76.33 12.96
N ILE A 652 37.87 77.56 13.49
CA ILE A 652 37.43 77.82 14.88
C ILE A 652 35.99 77.34 15.09
N ARG A 653 35.09 77.60 14.13
CA ARG A 653 33.68 77.19 14.24
C ARG A 653 33.53 75.69 14.15
N PHE A 654 34.26 75.06 13.22
CA PHE A 654 34.29 73.61 13.10
C PHE A 654 34.82 72.94 14.36
N ALA A 655 35.93 73.43 14.92
CA ALA A 655 36.49 72.93 16.16
C ALA A 655 35.49 73.03 17.33
N LYS A 656 34.74 74.13 17.44
CA LYS A 656 33.67 74.28 18.44
C LYS A 656 32.54 73.28 18.24
N ILE A 657 32.12 73.03 17.00
CA ILE A 657 31.09 72.02 16.69
C ILE A 657 31.58 70.63 17.12
N LEU A 658 32.83 70.26 16.80
CA LEU A 658 33.42 69.00 17.25
C LEU A 658 33.47 68.89 18.77
N GLY A 659 33.85 69.96 19.47
CA GLY A 659 33.81 70.01 20.93
C GLY A 659 32.42 69.70 21.48
N THR A 660 31.37 70.34 20.96
CA THR A 660 29.98 70.08 21.38
C THR A 660 29.52 68.65 21.06
N LEU A 661 29.81 68.15 19.86
CA LEU A 661 29.41 66.80 19.45
C LEU A 661 30.20 65.72 20.22
N SER A 662 31.37 66.05 20.76
CA SER A 662 32.23 65.09 21.47
C SER A 662 31.60 64.51 22.74
N HIS A 663 30.56 65.16 23.27
CA HIS A 663 29.77 64.64 24.40
C HIS A 663 28.90 63.42 24.04
N GLN A 664 28.55 63.26 22.75
CA GLN A 664 27.68 62.18 22.28
C GLN A 664 28.45 61.15 21.42
N THR A 665 29.46 61.60 20.69
CA THR A 665 30.26 60.79 19.77
C THR A 665 31.74 60.92 20.11
N GLN A 666 32.47 59.82 20.17
CA GLN A 666 33.92 59.87 20.32
C GLN A 666 34.59 60.31 19.00
N PHE A 667 35.50 61.27 19.03
CA PHE A 667 36.22 61.74 17.84
C PHE A 667 37.69 61.35 17.88
N VAL A 668 38.19 60.87 16.76
CA VAL A 668 39.61 60.66 16.48
C VAL A 668 39.98 61.46 15.23
N THR A 669 40.50 62.68 15.41
CA THR A 669 40.76 63.59 14.30
C THR A 669 42.25 63.70 14.03
N ILE A 670 42.67 63.41 12.80
CA ILE A 670 44.00 63.70 12.30
C ILE A 670 43.97 65.11 11.72
N THR A 671 44.77 66.01 12.26
CA THR A 671 44.74 67.42 11.87
C THR A 671 46.11 68.08 12.01
N HIS A 672 46.32 69.12 11.20
CA HIS A 672 47.40 70.08 11.31
C HIS A 672 46.94 71.45 11.83
N ASN A 673 45.62 71.62 12.04
CA ASN A 673 45.01 72.87 12.42
C ASN A 673 45.08 73.08 13.94
N ARG A 674 45.68 74.20 14.36
CA ARG A 674 45.87 74.53 15.77
C ARG A 674 44.55 74.69 16.52
N GLU A 675 43.52 75.21 15.87
CA GLU A 675 42.22 75.45 16.51
C GLU A 675 41.47 74.15 16.78
N THR A 676 41.56 73.19 15.86
CA THR A 676 41.05 71.82 16.06
C THR A 676 41.80 71.10 17.17
N MET A 677 43.14 71.23 17.22
CA MET A 677 43.96 70.61 18.28
C MET A 677 43.62 71.13 19.68
N ARG A 678 43.29 72.42 19.83
CA ARG A 678 42.94 73.03 21.12
C ARG A 678 41.69 72.45 21.77
N GLN A 679 40.78 71.89 20.98
CA GLN A 679 39.55 71.27 21.49
C GLN A 679 39.74 69.79 21.86
N ALA A 680 40.89 69.19 21.52
CA ALA A 680 41.17 67.80 21.86
C ALA A 680 41.47 67.66 23.36
N HIS A 681 41.00 66.57 23.96
CA HIS A 681 41.31 66.20 25.34
C HIS A 681 42.67 65.49 25.42
N THR A 682 42.96 64.66 24.41
CA THR A 682 44.22 63.92 24.28
C THR A 682 44.84 64.16 22.90
N LEU A 683 46.15 64.35 22.84
CA LEU A 683 46.91 64.45 21.60
C LEU A 683 47.90 63.30 21.44
N TYR A 684 47.88 62.66 20.28
CA TYR A 684 48.87 61.68 19.86
C TYR A 684 49.78 62.27 18.78
N GLY A 685 51.06 62.44 19.11
CA GLY A 685 52.10 62.81 18.16
C GLY A 685 52.63 61.60 17.41
N VAL A 686 52.45 61.56 16.09
CA VAL A 686 53.04 60.54 15.21
C VAL A 686 54.27 61.12 14.53
N THR A 687 55.42 60.52 14.81
CA THR A 687 56.72 60.88 14.23
C THR A 687 57.28 59.70 13.45
N MET A 688 58.16 59.95 12.48
CA MET A 688 58.90 58.90 11.80
C MET A 688 60.33 58.88 12.35
N ASP A 689 60.82 57.70 12.72
CA ASP A 689 62.20 57.55 13.18
C ASP A 689 63.19 57.47 12.00
N ASP A 690 64.48 57.54 12.31
CA ASP A 690 65.57 57.44 11.32
C ASP A 690 65.64 56.09 10.57
N ARG A 691 64.74 55.16 10.90
CA ARG A 691 64.59 53.85 10.27
C ARG A 691 63.33 53.79 9.40
N GLY A 692 62.67 54.92 9.13
CA GLY A 692 61.47 54.98 8.29
C GLY A 692 60.24 54.33 8.93
N MET A 693 60.23 54.18 10.25
CA MET A 693 59.11 53.59 10.99
C MET A 693 58.35 54.67 11.76
N SER A 694 57.02 54.61 11.71
CA SER A 694 56.18 55.47 12.54
C SER A 694 56.28 55.08 14.00
N LYS A 695 56.38 56.09 14.87
CA LYS A 695 56.28 55.99 16.34
C LYS A 695 55.22 56.95 16.83
N VAL A 696 54.51 56.52 17.87
CA VAL A 696 53.45 57.29 18.50
C VAL A 696 53.91 57.74 19.88
N LEU A 697 53.71 59.02 20.19
CA LEU A 697 53.93 59.65 21.48
C LEU A 697 52.59 60.20 21.96
N SER A 698 52.22 59.95 23.22
CA SER A 698 50.95 60.46 23.79
C SER A 698 51.20 61.63 24.72
N ILE A 699 50.36 62.65 24.61
CA ILE A 699 50.33 63.82 25.50
C ILE A 699 48.87 64.07 25.87
N LYS A 700 48.55 64.00 27.17
CA LYS A 700 47.25 64.46 27.67
C LYS A 700 47.36 65.96 27.95
N LEU A 701 46.54 66.77 27.30
CA LEU A 701 46.66 68.23 27.36
C LEU A 701 46.43 68.76 28.78
N GLU A 702 45.52 68.15 29.55
CA GLU A 702 45.30 68.45 30.98
C GLU A 702 46.56 68.31 31.84
N LYS A 703 47.48 67.41 31.47
CA LYS A 703 48.77 67.21 32.16
C LYS A 703 49.89 68.09 31.61
N ALA A 704 49.75 68.56 30.37
CA ALA A 704 50.73 69.44 29.74
C ALA A 704 50.61 70.89 30.23
N GLU A 705 49.40 71.37 30.52
CA GLU A 705 49.18 72.69 31.15
C GLU A 705 49.86 72.78 32.53
N GLN A 706 49.85 71.70 33.32
CA GLN A 706 50.53 71.61 34.62
C GLN A 706 52.07 71.54 34.54
N LEU A 707 52.65 71.32 33.34
CA LEU A 707 54.10 71.26 33.11
C LEU A 707 54.66 72.56 32.53
N VAL A 708 53.79 73.52 32.16
CA VAL A 708 54.14 74.79 31.51
C VAL A 708 54.00 75.99 32.47
N GLU A 709 53.40 75.79 33.64
CA GLU A 709 53.60 76.64 34.84
C GLU A 709 54.85 76.17 35.61
#